data_AF-A0A6N6KX63-F1
#
_entry.id   AF-A0A6N6KX63-F1
#
_cell.length_a   1.000
_cell.length_b   1.000
_cell.length_c   1.000
_cell.angle_alpha   90.00
_cell.angle_beta   90.00
_cell.angle_gamma   90.00
#
_symmetry.space_group_name_H-M   'P 1'
#
loop_
_entity.id
_entity.type
_entity.pdbx_description
1 polymer ?
#
loop_
_entity_poly.entity_id
_entity_poly.type
_entity_poly.pdbx_seq_one_letter_code
_entity_poly.pdbx_strand_id
1 'polypeptide(L)'
;MNLNSYFPHSPTTDQSLAIGALESFLVPESEQRIFLLKGYAGTGKTTILASLANALLDTDRGFALLAPTGRAAKVISKHSSINANTIHSFLYRPFSTETGGVFFALRDIELAPGTVLIVDEASMISSQPSDPEDDFQTPNSVLDDLFTVLKRQEDAKIIFIGDLAQLPPVKEALSVALDGKALKERFGLSFMESDLKQVTRQAANSGPLVCATYVRQMINTSEYQTKKAADSGHGDLLQISSSNLLKQIAAAYSEVGQDNVAIVCNSNRKAVEYNLQIRRDLLDLDGQLAVGERVMVVKNYHRDPFLQEMGIHFLANGEIVLITSLGETYQQGEYQFQRVGIEIEHLDGSKVEISVLANLSTLTSHTARFPSEGYQNLRKLRLKEYTHLPPDQAREALREDPFLNAVQIKYGYAFTCHKSQGGQWNHVFVDHENIFHFHNKEENHRWFYTAITRTAGTLSLINFPKAWIHKGVPESVEGLIAADPRDQQEAEMVRAVQDPLREKESIPVEEPLESATIEKPPDSSSTIHKIPKPVLQQPKTAESRVSISIPIRLPIAIGILLLIIGVFWVGRQSAFFAGDQVLSGPTDTPFHFVTSTASPTLLPSETPSATPKPLVSGCVNVEELRIRSAPTINSRLLGGLVFDTCLEFDAISEDGDWLRIQPVPGETEERWVFLPYIDLENDANSLPTILP
;
A
#
# COMPACT_ATOMS: atom_id res chain seq x y z
N MET A 1 -5.00 13.20 32.03
CA MET A 1 -3.83 13.10 31.13
C MET A 1 -3.47 14.50 30.67
N ASN A 2 -2.20 14.79 30.37
CA ASN A 2 -1.76 16.02 29.72
C ASN A 2 -0.85 15.59 28.56
N LEU A 3 -1.36 15.59 27.33
CA LEU A 3 -0.64 15.13 26.14
C LEU A 3 0.48 16.11 25.75
N ASN A 4 0.34 17.40 26.08
CA ASN A 4 1.35 18.42 25.77
C ASN A 4 2.70 18.15 26.44
N SER A 5 2.76 17.46 27.59
CA SER A 5 4.03 17.09 28.23
C SER A 5 4.79 15.96 27.55
N TYR A 6 4.17 15.26 26.59
CA TYR A 6 4.79 14.19 25.79
C TYR A 6 5.19 14.66 24.40
N PHE A 7 4.81 15.88 24.00
CA PHE A 7 5.16 16.43 22.70
C PHE A 7 6.64 16.87 22.67
N PRO A 8 7.42 16.48 21.65
CA PRO A 8 8.87 16.75 21.63
C PRO A 8 9.21 18.23 21.37
N HIS A 9 8.26 19.00 20.85
CA HIS A 9 8.40 20.40 20.43
C HIS A 9 7.13 21.19 20.82
N SER A 10 7.12 22.51 20.61
CA SER A 10 5.86 23.27 20.71
C SER A 10 4.90 22.85 19.57
N PRO A 11 3.66 22.42 19.88
CA PRO A 11 2.68 22.03 18.85
C PRO A 11 2.24 23.23 17.99
N THR A 12 1.75 22.94 16.78
CA THR A 12 1.03 23.90 15.93
C THR A 12 -0.35 24.24 16.50
N THR A 13 -1.07 25.20 15.91
CA THR A 13 -2.44 25.55 16.33
C THR A 13 -3.37 24.34 16.22
N ASP A 14 -3.39 23.70 15.05
CA ASP A 14 -4.21 22.52 14.77
C ASP A 14 -3.84 21.34 15.69
N GLN A 15 -2.54 21.12 15.93
CA GLN A 15 -2.07 20.09 16.85
C GLN A 15 -2.52 20.37 18.29
N SER A 16 -2.50 21.63 18.73
CA SER A 16 -2.97 22.05 20.06
C SER A 16 -4.47 21.82 20.24
N LEU A 17 -5.26 22.13 19.20
CA LEU A 17 -6.71 21.88 19.17
C LEU A 17 -7.02 20.37 19.17
N ALA A 18 -6.34 19.60 18.32
CA ALA A 18 -6.46 18.14 18.26
C ALA A 18 -6.05 17.46 19.58
N ILE A 19 -5.02 17.98 20.26
CA ILE A 19 -4.60 17.53 21.60
C ILE A 19 -5.72 17.77 22.62
N GLY A 20 -6.30 18.97 22.69
CA GLY A 20 -7.40 19.28 23.61
C GLY A 20 -8.66 18.45 23.32
N ALA A 21 -8.94 18.17 22.04
CA ALA A 21 -10.02 17.29 21.62
C ALA A 21 -9.76 15.82 21.99
N LEU A 22 -8.52 15.33 21.88
CA LEU A 22 -8.11 14.00 22.33
C LEU A 22 -8.16 13.85 23.87
N GLU A 23 -7.70 14.85 24.61
CA GLU A 23 -7.83 14.87 26.08
C GLU A 23 -9.31 14.80 26.50
N SER A 24 -10.17 15.57 25.83
CA SER A 24 -11.63 15.56 26.03
C SER A 24 -12.30 14.26 25.59
N PHE A 25 -11.78 13.60 24.55
CA PHE A 25 -12.25 12.29 24.09
C PHE A 25 -11.95 11.18 25.10
N LEU A 26 -10.78 11.25 25.73
CA LEU A 26 -10.27 10.18 26.59
C LEU A 26 -10.88 10.18 28.00
N VAL A 27 -11.56 11.24 28.45
CA VAL A 27 -12.20 11.20 29.79
C VAL A 27 -13.27 10.10 29.87
N PRO A 28 -13.46 9.43 31.03
CA PRO A 28 -14.49 8.41 31.20
C PRO A 28 -15.91 8.88 30.86
N GLU A 29 -16.22 10.14 31.19
CA GLU A 29 -17.54 10.75 31.05
C GLU A 29 -17.88 11.13 29.60
N SER A 30 -16.93 11.06 28.68
CA SER A 30 -17.15 11.41 27.28
C SER A 30 -17.91 10.29 26.57
N GLU A 31 -19.17 10.55 26.26
CA GLU A 31 -20.06 9.67 25.46
C GLU A 31 -19.50 9.33 24.06
N GLN A 32 -18.47 10.05 23.61
CA GLN A 32 -17.84 9.88 22.30
C GLN A 32 -17.00 8.60 22.28
N ARG A 33 -17.28 7.69 21.34
CA ARG A 33 -16.58 6.40 21.22
C ARG A 33 -15.64 6.30 20.02
N ILE A 34 -15.79 7.16 19.03
CA ILE A 34 -14.90 7.28 17.86
C ILE A 34 -14.18 8.63 17.89
N PHE A 35 -12.88 8.65 17.56
CA PHE A 35 -12.14 9.87 17.25
C PHE A 35 -11.48 9.77 15.87
N LEU A 36 -11.57 10.81 15.06
CA LEU A 36 -10.93 10.89 13.74
C LEU A 36 -9.87 11.98 13.71
N LEU A 37 -8.59 11.59 13.76
CA LEU A 37 -7.46 12.49 13.55
C LEU A 37 -7.05 12.47 12.07
N LYS A 38 -7.71 13.33 11.30
CA LYS A 38 -7.41 13.53 9.87
C LYS A 38 -6.25 14.52 9.74
N GLY A 39 -5.46 14.39 8.69
CA GLY A 39 -4.45 15.40 8.38
C GLY A 39 -3.58 15.02 7.20
N TYR A 40 -2.90 16.01 6.63
CA TYR A 40 -2.08 15.81 5.44
C TYR A 40 -0.66 15.32 5.79
N ALA A 41 0.20 15.11 4.79
CA ALA A 41 1.62 14.84 5.00
C ALA A 41 2.31 16.05 5.67
N GLY A 42 3.34 15.80 6.49
CA GLY A 42 4.08 16.86 7.18
C GLY A 42 3.33 17.61 8.30
N THR A 43 2.08 17.22 8.63
CA THR A 43 1.25 17.90 9.66
C THR A 43 1.40 17.34 11.08
N GLY A 44 2.21 16.29 11.27
CA GLY A 44 2.56 15.75 12.59
C GLY A 44 1.62 14.67 13.16
N LYS A 45 0.75 14.04 12.34
CA LYS A 45 -0.13 12.93 12.76
C LYS A 45 0.57 11.88 13.64
N THR A 46 1.67 11.32 13.15
CA THR A 46 2.45 10.27 13.85
C THR A 46 3.11 10.79 15.14
N THR A 47 3.40 12.10 15.22
CA THR A 47 3.90 12.75 16.44
C THR A 47 2.83 12.86 17.52
N ILE A 48 1.59 13.22 17.16
CA ILE A 48 0.44 13.16 18.09
C ILE A 48 0.21 11.73 18.55
N LEU A 49 0.23 10.76 17.62
CA LEU A 49 0.02 9.36 17.93
C LEU A 49 1.10 8.81 18.89
N ALA A 50 2.39 9.04 18.60
CA ALA A 50 3.48 8.63 19.48
C ALA A 50 3.39 9.28 20.88
N SER A 51 3.01 10.56 20.95
CA SER A 51 2.80 11.29 22.22
C SER A 51 1.64 10.69 23.02
N LEU A 52 0.52 10.37 22.35
CA LEU A 52 -0.66 9.72 22.91
C LEU A 52 -0.36 8.30 23.42
N ALA A 53 0.35 7.50 22.63
CA ALA A 53 0.70 6.12 23.00
C ALA A 53 1.63 6.09 24.23
N ASN A 54 2.62 6.97 24.28
CA ASN A 54 3.49 7.09 25.46
C ASN A 54 2.74 7.64 26.68
N ALA A 55 1.83 8.61 26.51
CA ALA A 55 1.00 9.09 27.61
C ALA A 55 0.04 8.02 28.16
N LEU A 56 -0.41 7.08 27.33
CA LEU A 56 -1.26 5.96 27.76
C LEU A 56 -0.49 4.89 28.56
N LEU A 57 0.82 4.72 28.32
CA LEU A 57 1.67 3.85 29.16
C LEU A 57 1.73 4.31 30.63
N ASP A 58 1.67 5.62 30.86
CA ASP A 58 1.65 6.22 32.21
C ASP A 58 0.24 6.19 32.85
N THR A 59 -0.65 5.29 32.40
CA THR A 59 -2.01 5.10 32.94
C THR A 59 -2.40 3.62 33.00
N ASP A 60 -3.28 3.25 33.94
CA ASP A 60 -3.83 1.88 34.06
C ASP A 60 -4.79 1.46 32.91
N ARG A 61 -4.80 2.19 31.78
CA ARG A 61 -5.72 2.00 30.67
C ARG A 61 -5.07 1.19 29.55
N GLY A 62 -5.69 0.04 29.23
CA GLY A 62 -5.29 -0.77 28.09
C GLY A 62 -5.40 -0.01 26.76
N PHE A 63 -4.47 -0.26 25.84
CA PHE A 63 -4.57 0.22 24.46
C PHE A 63 -3.89 -0.75 23.49
N ALA A 64 -4.21 -0.63 22.20
CA ALA A 64 -3.55 -1.37 21.14
C ALA A 64 -3.22 -0.43 19.97
N LEU A 65 -1.96 -0.47 19.51
CA LEU A 65 -1.54 0.21 18.28
C LEU A 65 -1.74 -0.74 17.10
N LEU A 66 -2.50 -0.29 16.10
CA LEU A 66 -2.94 -1.07 14.96
C LEU A 66 -2.63 -0.33 13.64
N ALA A 67 -2.36 -1.09 12.58
CA ALA A 67 -2.21 -0.56 11.24
C ALA A 67 -2.71 -1.56 10.16
N PRO A 68 -3.10 -1.11 8.96
CA PRO A 68 -3.58 -2.00 7.89
C PRO A 68 -2.49 -2.96 7.39
N THR A 69 -1.24 -2.49 7.28
CA THR A 69 -0.10 -3.25 6.74
C THR A 69 0.99 -3.50 7.78
N GLY A 70 1.76 -4.58 7.60
CA GLY A 70 2.91 -4.89 8.47
C GLY A 70 3.99 -3.80 8.45
N ARG A 71 4.13 -3.10 7.33
CA ARG A 71 5.08 -1.99 7.21
C ARG A 71 4.62 -0.76 7.98
N ALA A 72 3.35 -0.36 7.86
CA ALA A 72 2.81 0.72 8.68
C ALA A 72 2.95 0.40 10.17
N ALA A 73 2.68 -0.84 10.58
CA ALA A 73 2.90 -1.33 11.95
C ALA A 73 4.38 -1.25 12.39
N LYS A 74 5.35 -1.54 11.51
CA LYS A 74 6.79 -1.34 11.81
C LYS A 74 7.16 0.14 11.95
N VAL A 75 6.67 1.01 11.07
CA VAL A 75 6.96 2.46 11.10
C VAL A 75 6.43 3.12 12.37
N ILE A 76 5.16 2.87 12.73
CA ILE A 76 4.56 3.39 13.96
C ILE A 76 5.22 2.81 15.22
N SER A 77 5.61 1.54 15.22
CA SER A 77 6.35 0.94 16.35
C SER A 77 7.69 1.66 16.58
N LYS A 78 8.44 1.92 15.50
CA LYS A 78 9.73 2.61 15.55
C LYS A 78 9.62 4.08 15.98
N HIS A 79 8.51 4.76 15.67
CA HIS A 79 8.27 6.15 16.07
C HIS A 79 7.69 6.27 17.50
N SER A 80 6.92 5.28 17.97
CA SER A 80 6.31 5.28 19.31
C SER A 80 7.17 4.61 20.38
N SER A 81 8.12 3.76 19.99
CA SER A 81 8.81 2.77 20.83
C SER A 81 7.88 1.72 21.47
N ILE A 82 6.70 1.51 20.88
CA ILE A 82 5.65 0.61 21.38
C ILE A 82 5.21 -0.32 20.26
N ASN A 83 5.21 -1.63 20.51
CA ASN A 83 4.83 -2.63 19.51
C ASN A 83 3.41 -2.42 18.99
N ALA A 84 3.27 -2.29 17.67
CA ALA A 84 1.99 -2.27 16.96
C ALA A 84 1.76 -3.56 16.18
N ASN A 85 0.50 -3.96 16.07
CA ASN A 85 0.08 -5.12 15.29
C ASN A 85 -0.55 -4.69 13.97
N THR A 86 -0.64 -5.59 13.00
CA THR A 86 -1.60 -5.37 11.90
C THR A 86 -3.02 -5.60 12.42
N ILE A 87 -4.01 -4.85 11.93
CA ILE A 87 -5.43 -5.07 12.25
C ILE A 87 -5.79 -6.54 12.00
N HIS A 88 -5.27 -7.13 10.92
CA HIS A 88 -5.43 -8.54 10.58
C HIS A 88 -4.90 -9.49 11.67
N SER A 89 -3.69 -9.28 12.16
CA SER A 89 -3.09 -10.12 13.23
C SER A 89 -3.74 -9.91 14.60
N PHE A 90 -4.28 -8.73 14.86
CA PHE A 90 -5.06 -8.43 16.07
C PHE A 90 -6.41 -9.14 16.04
N LEU A 91 -7.20 -8.94 14.97
CA LEU A 91 -8.57 -9.45 14.87
C LEU A 91 -8.65 -10.95 14.60
N TYR A 92 -7.80 -11.53 13.75
CA TYR A 92 -8.08 -12.85 13.16
C TYR A 92 -7.08 -13.94 13.55
N ARG A 93 -7.58 -15.18 13.56
CA ARG A 93 -6.78 -16.40 13.57
C ARG A 93 -7.03 -17.21 12.28
N PRO A 94 -6.00 -17.75 11.62
CA PRO A 94 -6.20 -18.67 10.50
C PRO A 94 -6.84 -19.97 11.00
N PHE A 95 -7.70 -20.56 10.18
CA PHE A 95 -8.16 -21.93 10.32
C PHE A 95 -8.23 -22.62 8.95
N SER A 96 -7.82 -23.88 8.91
CA SER A 96 -7.89 -24.71 7.71
C SER A 96 -9.30 -25.27 7.53
N THR A 97 -9.85 -25.17 6.32
CA THR A 97 -11.08 -25.90 5.94
C THR A 97 -10.76 -27.24 5.24
N GLU A 98 -11.73 -28.15 5.23
CA GLU A 98 -11.62 -29.50 4.64
C GLU A 98 -11.28 -29.50 3.13
N THR A 99 -11.53 -28.39 2.44
CA THR A 99 -11.20 -28.19 1.02
C THR A 99 -9.74 -27.75 0.79
N GLY A 100 -9.01 -27.44 1.86
CA GLY A 100 -7.63 -26.95 1.84
C GLY A 100 -7.50 -25.43 1.73
N GLY A 101 -8.58 -24.67 1.91
CA GLY A 101 -8.51 -23.21 2.03
C GLY A 101 -8.05 -22.77 3.41
N VAL A 102 -7.41 -21.60 3.49
CA VAL A 102 -7.17 -20.89 4.75
C VAL A 102 -8.26 -19.84 4.91
N PHE A 103 -9.13 -20.04 5.89
CA PHE A 103 -10.16 -19.07 6.26
C PHE A 103 -9.71 -18.34 7.53
N PHE A 104 -10.24 -17.15 7.77
CA PHE A 104 -9.85 -16.33 8.91
C PHE A 104 -11.04 -16.10 9.82
N ALA A 105 -10.95 -16.66 11.03
CA ALA A 105 -11.98 -16.51 12.05
C ALA A 105 -11.62 -15.29 12.91
N LEU A 106 -12.63 -14.46 13.19
CA LEU A 106 -12.52 -13.45 14.25
C LEU A 106 -12.11 -14.16 15.54
N ARG A 107 -11.04 -13.67 16.18
CA ARG A 107 -10.58 -14.14 17.48
C ARG A 107 -11.62 -13.77 18.52
N ASP A 108 -11.69 -14.58 19.57
CA ASP A 108 -12.46 -14.18 20.74
C ASP A 108 -11.60 -13.19 21.53
N ILE A 109 -11.91 -11.90 21.37
CA ILE A 109 -11.20 -10.78 21.98
C ILE A 109 -12.11 -10.17 23.05
N GLU A 110 -11.60 -10.14 24.26
CA GLU A 110 -12.16 -9.38 25.39
C GLU A 110 -11.30 -8.12 25.57
N LEU A 111 -11.94 -6.95 25.56
CA LEU A 111 -11.28 -5.67 25.82
C LEU A 111 -11.47 -5.29 27.29
N ALA A 112 -10.39 -4.95 27.98
CA ALA A 112 -10.46 -4.42 29.34
C ALA A 112 -11.27 -3.10 29.37
N PRO A 113 -11.92 -2.75 30.50
CA PRO A 113 -12.64 -1.49 30.63
C PRO A 113 -11.79 -0.28 30.21
N GLY A 114 -12.39 0.58 29.41
CA GLY A 114 -11.81 1.81 28.89
C GLY A 114 -10.75 1.61 27.81
N THR A 115 -10.56 0.41 27.26
CA THR A 115 -9.49 0.13 26.27
C THR A 115 -9.58 1.04 25.05
N VAL A 116 -8.44 1.56 24.59
CA VAL A 116 -8.34 2.41 23.40
C VAL A 116 -7.69 1.67 22.23
N LEU A 117 -8.42 1.47 21.14
CA LEU A 117 -7.86 0.99 19.87
C LEU A 117 -7.37 2.18 19.06
N ILE A 118 -6.09 2.21 18.67
CA ILE A 118 -5.47 3.32 17.94
C ILE A 118 -5.00 2.79 16.59
N VAL A 119 -5.52 3.36 15.49
CA VAL A 119 -5.38 2.79 14.14
C VAL A 119 -4.82 3.82 13.17
N ASP A 120 -3.60 3.60 12.66
CA ASP A 120 -2.93 4.51 11.71
C ASP A 120 -3.05 4.05 10.25
N GLU A 121 -2.77 4.96 9.30
CA GLU A 121 -3.03 4.82 7.85
C GLU A 121 -4.47 4.31 7.56
N ALA A 122 -5.45 4.80 8.32
CA ALA A 122 -6.86 4.38 8.24
C ALA A 122 -7.54 4.67 6.88
N SER A 123 -6.88 5.42 5.99
CA SER A 123 -7.22 5.54 4.57
C SER A 123 -7.25 4.19 3.82
N MET A 124 -6.54 3.16 4.31
CA MET A 124 -6.47 1.85 3.65
C MET A 124 -7.49 0.81 4.17
N ILE A 125 -8.32 1.14 5.18
CA ILE A 125 -9.19 0.14 5.84
C ILE A 125 -10.44 -0.09 4.99
N SER A 126 -10.52 -1.27 4.36
CA SER A 126 -11.68 -1.69 3.58
C SER A 126 -12.96 -1.74 4.43
N SER A 127 -14.02 -1.12 3.89
CA SER A 127 -15.39 -1.22 4.38
C SER A 127 -16.19 -2.32 3.65
N GLN A 128 -15.57 -3.00 2.70
CA GLN A 128 -16.12 -4.14 1.96
C GLN A 128 -15.55 -5.49 2.46
N PRO A 129 -16.30 -6.60 2.35
CA PRO A 129 -15.77 -7.94 2.58
C PRO A 129 -14.57 -8.27 1.68
N SER A 130 -13.78 -9.27 2.07
CA SER A 130 -12.70 -9.84 1.25
C SER A 130 -13.19 -10.32 -0.11
N ASP A 131 -12.37 -10.17 -1.15
CA ASP A 131 -12.66 -10.73 -2.47
C ASP A 131 -12.72 -12.28 -2.40
N PRO A 132 -13.71 -12.95 -3.04
CA PRO A 132 -13.72 -14.41 -3.15
C PRO A 132 -12.47 -15.04 -3.79
N GLU A 133 -11.68 -14.29 -4.55
CA GLU A 133 -10.37 -14.72 -5.05
C GLU A 133 -9.21 -14.51 -4.07
N ASP A 134 -9.38 -13.73 -3.00
CA ASP A 134 -8.33 -13.49 -2.01
C ASP A 134 -8.13 -14.70 -1.09
N ASP A 135 -6.86 -14.92 -0.73
CA ASP A 135 -6.42 -15.98 0.18
C ASP A 135 -6.78 -15.71 1.65
N PHE A 136 -7.30 -14.52 1.94
CA PHE A 136 -7.81 -14.11 3.23
C PHE A 136 -9.32 -13.93 3.09
N GLN A 137 -10.10 -14.91 3.58
CA GLN A 137 -11.56 -14.90 3.46
C GLN A 137 -12.22 -14.71 4.83
N THR A 138 -13.00 -13.63 4.96
CA THR A 138 -13.82 -13.28 6.14
C THR A 138 -15.28 -13.07 5.74
N PRO A 139 -16.26 -13.39 6.62
CA PRO A 139 -17.68 -13.14 6.33
C PRO A 139 -18.04 -11.65 6.23
N ASN A 140 -17.28 -10.79 6.91
CA ASN A 140 -17.51 -9.35 7.04
C ASN A 140 -16.32 -8.55 6.47
N SER A 141 -16.45 -7.21 6.42
CA SER A 141 -15.30 -6.34 6.22
C SER A 141 -14.43 -6.24 7.48
N VAL A 142 -13.16 -5.89 7.30
CA VAL A 142 -12.22 -5.62 8.40
C VAL A 142 -12.73 -4.48 9.30
N LEU A 143 -13.43 -3.49 8.73
CA LEU A 143 -14.05 -2.40 9.48
C LEU A 143 -15.20 -2.90 10.38
N ASP A 144 -16.09 -3.75 9.86
CA ASP A 144 -17.22 -4.29 10.64
C ASP A 144 -16.75 -5.20 11.78
N ASP A 145 -15.73 -6.03 11.54
CA ASP A 145 -15.17 -6.91 12.57
C ASP A 145 -14.43 -6.11 13.66
N LEU A 146 -13.75 -5.02 13.29
CA LEU A 146 -13.13 -4.09 14.24
C LEU A 146 -14.17 -3.42 15.14
N PHE A 147 -15.29 -2.96 14.56
CA PHE A 147 -16.42 -2.44 15.34
C PHE A 147 -17.18 -3.52 16.12
N THR A 148 -17.20 -4.76 15.63
CA THR A 148 -17.77 -5.92 16.34
C THR A 148 -16.98 -6.22 17.60
N VAL A 149 -15.64 -6.16 17.56
CA VAL A 149 -14.79 -6.29 18.75
C VAL A 149 -14.94 -5.08 19.68
N LEU A 150 -14.92 -3.86 19.14
CA LEU A 150 -15.08 -2.63 19.92
C LEU A 150 -16.40 -2.61 20.73
N LYS A 151 -17.50 -3.09 20.12
CA LYS A 151 -18.84 -3.11 20.75
C LYS A 151 -19.02 -4.15 21.85
N ARG A 152 -18.11 -5.11 22.01
CA ARG A 152 -18.13 -6.09 23.13
C ARG A 152 -17.88 -5.45 24.50
N GLN A 153 -17.25 -4.28 24.50
CA GLN A 153 -17.00 -3.47 25.69
C GLN A 153 -17.74 -2.13 25.52
N GLU A 154 -18.41 -1.64 26.56
CA GLU A 154 -19.29 -0.46 26.43
C GLU A 154 -18.52 0.86 26.46
N ASP A 155 -17.42 0.92 27.21
CA ASP A 155 -16.57 2.10 27.42
C ASP A 155 -15.28 2.11 26.57
N ALA A 156 -15.05 1.07 25.77
CA ALA A 156 -13.92 1.00 24.85
C ALA A 156 -14.04 2.03 23.72
N LYS A 157 -12.91 2.66 23.36
CA LYS A 157 -12.86 3.77 22.40
C LYS A 157 -11.94 3.45 21.22
N ILE A 158 -12.24 4.01 20.06
CA ILE A 158 -11.41 3.86 18.85
C ILE A 158 -10.96 5.21 18.31
N ILE A 159 -9.71 5.28 17.86
CA ILE A 159 -9.08 6.45 17.26
C ILE A 159 -8.55 6.03 15.90
N PHE A 160 -9.10 6.60 14.82
CA PHE A 160 -8.56 6.45 13.48
C PHE A 160 -7.69 7.66 13.13
N ILE A 161 -6.50 7.40 12.59
CA ILE A 161 -5.54 8.38 12.13
C ILE A 161 -5.29 8.14 10.64
N GLY A 162 -5.32 9.18 9.82
CA GLY A 162 -5.15 9.01 8.37
C GLY A 162 -5.14 10.30 7.58
N ASP A 163 -5.03 10.15 6.26
CA ASP A 163 -4.87 11.25 5.31
C ASP A 163 -5.93 11.16 4.20
N LEU A 164 -6.85 12.13 4.18
CA LEU A 164 -7.94 12.18 3.20
C LEU A 164 -7.51 12.56 1.78
N ALA A 165 -6.24 12.90 1.53
CA ALA A 165 -5.70 13.08 0.18
C ALA A 165 -4.94 11.86 -0.35
N GLN A 166 -4.69 10.82 0.48
CA GLN A 166 -4.14 9.56 -0.01
C GLN A 166 -5.17 8.75 -0.83
N LEU A 167 -4.69 7.68 -1.45
CA LEU A 167 -5.51 6.64 -2.07
C LEU A 167 -6.45 5.99 -1.04
N PRO A 168 -7.74 5.79 -1.38
CA PRO A 168 -8.72 5.06 -0.58
C PRO A 168 -8.45 3.54 -0.58
N PRO A 169 -9.26 2.71 0.10
CA PRO A 169 -9.20 1.26 -0.05
C PRO A 169 -9.47 0.85 -1.50
N VAL A 170 -8.85 -0.24 -1.96
CA VAL A 170 -9.00 -0.69 -3.36
C VAL A 170 -10.46 -1.07 -3.64
N LYS A 171 -11.02 -0.58 -4.74
CA LYS A 171 -12.45 -0.64 -5.13
C LYS A 171 -13.39 0.31 -4.36
N GLU A 172 -12.90 1.15 -3.46
CA GLU A 172 -13.69 2.18 -2.78
C GLU A 172 -13.27 3.59 -3.24
N ALA A 173 -14.21 4.54 -3.32
CA ALA A 173 -13.92 5.91 -3.74
C ALA A 173 -13.33 6.79 -2.61
N LEU A 174 -13.69 6.50 -1.36
CA LEU A 174 -13.27 7.19 -0.14
C LEU A 174 -13.16 6.17 1.01
N SER A 175 -12.32 6.43 2.02
CA SER A 175 -12.26 5.57 3.21
C SER A 175 -13.41 5.89 4.17
N VAL A 176 -14.32 4.92 4.35
CA VAL A 176 -15.39 4.97 5.37
C VAL A 176 -14.80 5.09 6.78
N ALA A 177 -13.60 4.55 7.03
CA ALA A 177 -12.94 4.66 8.34
C ALA A 177 -12.46 6.09 8.69
N LEU A 178 -12.52 7.03 7.73
CA LEU A 178 -12.21 8.46 7.93
C LEU A 178 -13.46 9.37 7.77
N ASP A 179 -14.66 8.81 7.60
CA ASP A 179 -15.93 9.56 7.58
C ASP A 179 -16.76 9.27 8.85
N GLY A 180 -16.79 10.24 9.75
CA GLY A 180 -17.52 10.11 11.03
C GLY A 180 -19.03 9.97 10.87
N LYS A 181 -19.62 10.54 9.81
CA LYS A 181 -21.06 10.42 9.52
C LYS A 181 -21.37 9.02 9.04
N ALA A 182 -20.59 8.49 8.11
CA ALA A 182 -20.75 7.12 7.63
C ALA A 182 -20.52 6.08 8.76
N LEU A 183 -19.52 6.29 9.63
CA LEU A 183 -19.33 5.44 10.81
C LEU A 183 -20.49 5.54 11.81
N LYS A 184 -21.03 6.74 12.05
CA LYS A 184 -22.19 6.94 12.93
C LYS A 184 -23.46 6.29 12.38
N GLU A 185 -23.68 6.36 11.08
CA GLU A 185 -24.81 5.72 10.40
C GLU A 185 -24.68 4.19 10.40
N ARG A 186 -23.52 3.66 10.00
CA ARG A 186 -23.25 2.21 9.92
C ARG A 186 -23.21 1.53 11.29
N PHE A 187 -22.68 2.19 12.31
CA PHE A 187 -22.43 1.58 13.62
C PHE A 187 -23.23 2.16 14.79
N GLY A 188 -23.95 3.26 14.61
CA GLY A 188 -24.75 3.88 15.69
C GLY A 188 -23.93 4.57 16.78
N LEU A 189 -22.64 4.84 16.54
CA LEU A 189 -21.72 5.38 17.54
C LEU A 189 -21.41 6.87 17.32
N SER A 190 -21.24 7.55 18.44
CA SER A 190 -20.83 8.94 18.61
C SER A 190 -19.36 9.14 18.21
N PHE A 191 -19.06 10.25 17.51
CA PHE A 191 -17.70 10.58 17.06
C PHE A 191 -17.33 12.04 17.33
N MET A 192 -16.03 12.28 17.54
CA MET A 192 -15.39 13.57 17.35
C MET A 192 -14.35 13.49 16.23
N GLU A 193 -14.01 14.63 15.65
CA GLU A 193 -13.02 14.74 14.58
C GLU A 193 -12.10 15.94 14.78
N SER A 194 -10.91 15.89 14.22
CA SER A 194 -9.96 17.01 14.17
C SER A 194 -9.10 16.90 12.91
N ASP A 195 -8.93 18.02 12.21
CA ASP A 195 -8.21 18.10 10.94
C ASP A 195 -6.90 18.89 11.11
N LEU A 196 -5.76 18.24 10.87
CA LEU A 196 -4.46 18.89 10.82
C LEU A 196 -4.20 19.41 9.39
N LYS A 197 -4.38 20.72 9.19
CA LYS A 197 -4.16 21.43 7.92
C LYS A 197 -2.74 22.01 7.85
N GLN A 198 -2.25 22.53 8.97
CA GLN A 198 -0.97 23.23 9.13
C GLN A 198 0.23 22.27 9.06
N VAL A 199 1.13 22.54 8.11
CA VAL A 199 2.44 21.88 7.97
C VAL A 199 3.42 22.37 9.04
N THR A 200 4.32 21.49 9.50
CA THR A 200 5.36 21.85 10.47
C THR A 200 6.48 22.68 9.83
N ARG A 201 6.98 23.69 10.57
CA ARG A 201 7.99 24.65 10.09
C ARG A 201 9.29 24.02 9.56
N GLN A 202 9.64 22.81 10.02
CA GLN A 202 10.83 22.10 9.58
C GLN A 202 10.73 21.58 8.13
N ALA A 203 9.51 21.42 7.60
CA ALA A 203 9.26 20.83 6.28
C ALA A 203 8.67 21.82 5.24
N ALA A 204 8.28 23.02 5.65
CA ALA A 204 7.50 23.98 4.84
C ALA A 204 8.17 24.47 3.54
N ASN A 205 9.50 24.34 3.43
CA ASN A 205 10.29 24.71 2.24
C ASN A 205 10.75 23.49 1.40
N SER A 206 10.36 22.26 1.77
CA SER A 206 10.77 21.05 1.07
C SER A 206 9.97 20.85 -0.22
N GLY A 207 10.66 20.71 -1.35
CA GLY A 207 10.06 20.55 -2.68
C GLY A 207 9.01 19.43 -2.79
N PRO A 208 9.25 18.20 -2.28
CA PRO A 208 8.23 17.15 -2.19
C PRO A 208 6.96 17.58 -1.44
N LEU A 209 7.08 18.35 -0.35
CA LEU A 209 5.91 18.76 0.46
C LEU A 209 5.18 19.97 -0.13
N VAL A 210 5.90 20.89 -0.78
CA VAL A 210 5.30 21.93 -1.63
C VAL A 210 4.50 21.28 -2.76
N CYS A 211 5.09 20.28 -3.44
CA CYS A 211 4.42 19.50 -4.49
C CYS A 211 3.17 18.78 -3.96
N ALA A 212 3.27 18.10 -2.80
CA ALA A 212 2.11 17.47 -2.14
C ALA A 212 1.02 18.48 -1.75
N THR A 213 1.39 19.68 -1.30
CA THR A 213 0.46 20.76 -0.94
C THR A 213 -0.29 21.29 -2.17
N TYR A 214 0.40 21.42 -3.31
CA TYR A 214 -0.22 21.79 -4.59
C TYR A 214 -1.21 20.71 -5.07
N VAL A 215 -0.80 19.43 -5.10
CA VAL A 215 -1.68 18.32 -5.50
C VAL A 215 -2.90 18.21 -4.58
N ARG A 216 -2.71 18.39 -3.27
CA ARG A 216 -3.79 18.48 -2.27
C ARG A 216 -4.81 19.58 -2.59
N GLN A 217 -4.36 20.75 -3.03
CA GLN A 217 -5.29 21.81 -3.46
C GLN A 217 -6.08 21.37 -4.70
N MET A 218 -5.45 20.72 -5.67
CA MET A 218 -6.13 20.19 -6.87
C MET A 218 -7.14 19.07 -6.58
N ILE A 219 -6.97 18.32 -5.48
CA ILE A 219 -8.00 17.39 -4.94
C ILE A 219 -9.14 18.22 -4.33
N ASN A 220 -8.81 19.15 -3.42
CA ASN A 220 -9.79 19.88 -2.63
C ASN A 220 -10.63 20.90 -3.42
N THR A 221 -10.17 21.46 -4.54
CA THR A 221 -10.91 22.49 -5.32
C THR A 221 -11.66 21.93 -6.54
N SER A 222 -11.25 20.78 -7.07
CA SER A 222 -11.56 20.33 -8.44
C SER A 222 -11.17 21.29 -9.58
N GLU A 223 -10.54 22.43 -9.26
CA GLU A 223 -10.16 23.50 -10.19
C GLU A 223 -8.64 23.62 -10.31
N TYR A 224 -8.14 23.67 -11.55
CA TYR A 224 -6.73 23.91 -11.84
C TYR A 224 -6.43 25.41 -11.70
N GLN A 225 -5.96 25.85 -10.53
CA GLN A 225 -5.52 27.24 -10.36
C GLN A 225 -4.26 27.52 -11.17
N THR A 226 -4.42 28.16 -12.33
CA THR A 226 -3.35 28.57 -13.27
C THR A 226 -2.54 29.78 -12.78
N LYS A 227 -2.36 29.95 -11.47
CA LYS A 227 -1.45 30.95 -10.90
C LYS A 227 -0.02 30.56 -11.24
N LYS A 228 0.63 31.35 -12.12
CA LYS A 228 2.08 31.22 -12.40
C LYS A 228 2.86 31.25 -11.08
N ALA A 229 3.45 30.13 -10.71
CA ALA A 229 4.52 30.12 -9.74
C ALA A 229 5.75 30.89 -10.26
N ALA A 230 6.56 31.37 -9.33
CA ALA A 230 7.94 31.75 -9.62
C ALA A 230 8.79 30.49 -9.89
N ASP A 231 10.02 30.67 -10.39
CA ASP A 231 10.86 29.57 -10.88
C ASP A 231 11.56 28.84 -9.71
N SER A 232 10.79 28.03 -8.99
CA SER A 232 11.13 27.49 -7.67
C SER A 232 12.19 26.37 -7.74
N GLY A 233 13.46 26.73 -7.66
CA GLY A 233 14.60 25.82 -7.62
C GLY A 233 14.77 25.04 -6.31
N HIS A 234 13.80 24.20 -5.94
CA HIS A 234 13.90 23.28 -4.81
C HIS A 234 14.89 22.16 -5.11
N GLY A 235 16.03 22.13 -4.41
CA GLY A 235 17.10 21.14 -4.65
C GLY A 235 16.71 19.69 -4.34
N ASP A 236 15.66 19.49 -3.56
CA ASP A 236 15.05 18.20 -3.22
C ASP A 236 13.90 17.79 -4.17
N LEU A 237 13.64 18.55 -5.25
CA LEU A 237 12.65 18.23 -6.29
C LEU A 237 13.27 18.24 -7.69
N LEU A 238 13.55 17.05 -8.22
CA LEU A 238 14.24 16.86 -9.50
C LEU A 238 13.28 16.42 -10.61
N GLN A 239 13.40 17.00 -11.82
CA GLN A 239 12.86 16.39 -13.04
C GLN A 239 13.95 15.59 -13.75
N ILE A 240 13.65 14.34 -14.12
CA ILE A 240 14.60 13.47 -14.82
C ILE A 240 13.98 12.83 -16.07
N SER A 241 14.77 12.70 -17.12
CA SER A 241 14.42 11.91 -18.32
C SER A 241 14.76 10.44 -18.11
N SER A 242 14.05 9.51 -18.76
CA SER A 242 14.43 8.08 -18.78
C SER A 242 15.90 7.85 -19.14
N SER A 243 16.47 8.68 -20.04
CA SER A 243 17.89 8.60 -20.44
C SER A 243 18.90 8.91 -19.32
N ASN A 244 18.48 9.54 -18.23
CA ASN A 244 19.32 9.79 -17.05
C ASN A 244 18.93 8.92 -15.84
N LEU A 245 17.86 8.12 -15.94
CA LEU A 245 17.25 7.44 -14.79
C LEU A 245 18.23 6.56 -14.00
N LEU A 246 18.88 5.60 -14.67
CA LEU A 246 19.81 4.67 -14.00
C LEU A 246 20.99 5.40 -13.34
N LYS A 247 21.50 6.47 -13.96
CA LYS A 247 22.56 7.30 -13.39
C LYS A 247 22.11 8.03 -12.12
N GLN A 248 20.86 8.48 -12.07
CA GLN A 248 20.30 9.13 -10.88
C GLN A 248 19.98 8.12 -9.76
N ILE A 249 19.50 6.92 -10.11
CA ILE A 249 19.34 5.82 -9.14
C ILE A 249 20.71 5.41 -8.57
N ALA A 250 21.76 5.32 -9.40
CA ALA A 250 23.14 5.05 -8.96
C ALA A 250 23.66 6.10 -7.96
N ALA A 251 23.39 7.38 -8.23
CA ALA A 251 23.73 8.47 -7.31
C ALA A 251 22.97 8.34 -5.98
N ALA A 252 21.65 8.14 -6.03
CA ALA A 252 20.82 7.96 -4.84
C ALA A 252 21.25 6.74 -3.99
N TYR A 253 21.54 5.59 -4.63
CA TYR A 253 22.08 4.41 -3.94
C TYR A 253 23.44 4.69 -3.26
N SER A 254 24.26 5.57 -3.84
CA SER A 254 25.56 5.98 -3.29
C SER A 254 25.43 7.01 -2.15
N GLU A 255 24.37 7.82 -2.16
CA GLU A 255 24.15 8.92 -1.20
C GLU A 255 23.42 8.44 0.06
N VAL A 256 22.28 7.76 -0.08
CA VAL A 256 21.41 7.36 1.05
C VAL A 256 21.38 5.86 1.31
N GLY A 257 22.06 5.05 0.49
CA GLY A 257 22.00 3.59 0.56
C GLY A 257 20.71 3.02 -0.04
N GLN A 258 20.81 1.80 -0.58
CA GLN A 258 19.73 1.19 -1.38
C GLN A 258 18.42 0.94 -0.58
N ASP A 259 18.49 0.80 0.75
CA ASP A 259 17.31 0.72 1.63
C ASP A 259 16.42 1.96 1.58
N ASN A 260 17.03 3.12 1.35
CA ASN A 260 16.38 4.42 1.43
C ASN A 260 16.01 4.98 0.05
N VAL A 261 15.95 4.14 -0.98
CA VAL A 261 15.59 4.51 -2.35
C VAL A 261 14.46 3.64 -2.89
N ALA A 262 13.47 4.26 -3.54
CA ALA A 262 12.31 3.58 -4.13
C ALA A 262 11.97 4.09 -5.53
N ILE A 263 11.45 3.20 -6.38
CA ILE A 263 10.80 3.55 -7.65
C ILE A 263 9.30 3.23 -7.53
N VAL A 264 8.45 4.24 -7.57
CA VAL A 264 6.98 4.14 -7.51
C VAL A 264 6.40 4.36 -8.90
N CYS A 265 5.63 3.39 -9.40
CA CYS A 265 5.07 3.42 -10.76
C CYS A 265 3.56 3.09 -10.79
N ASN A 266 2.91 3.39 -11.92
CA ASN A 266 1.47 3.21 -12.11
C ASN A 266 1.01 1.74 -12.03
N SER A 267 1.81 0.80 -12.55
CA SER A 267 1.39 -0.55 -12.90
C SER A 267 2.41 -1.63 -12.51
N ASN A 268 1.94 -2.87 -12.34
CA ASN A 268 2.81 -4.03 -12.07
C ASN A 268 3.78 -4.32 -13.23
N ARG A 269 3.37 -4.07 -14.47
CA ARG A 269 4.25 -4.17 -15.65
C ARG A 269 5.42 -3.19 -15.55
N LYS A 270 5.17 -1.91 -15.26
CA LYS A 270 6.23 -0.92 -15.04
C LYS A 270 7.16 -1.29 -13.88
N ALA A 271 6.62 -1.88 -12.82
CA ALA A 271 7.44 -2.39 -11.73
C ALA A 271 8.39 -3.50 -12.22
N VAL A 272 7.91 -4.48 -13.01
CA VAL A 272 8.76 -5.53 -13.59
C VAL A 272 9.80 -4.94 -14.55
N GLU A 273 9.41 -4.02 -15.44
CA GLU A 273 10.33 -3.32 -16.36
C GLU A 273 11.48 -2.63 -15.60
N TYR A 274 11.16 -1.80 -14.60
CA TYR A 274 12.18 -1.09 -13.83
C TYR A 274 13.04 -2.02 -12.97
N ASN A 275 12.46 -3.05 -12.33
CA ASN A 275 13.25 -4.00 -11.56
C ASN A 275 14.25 -4.78 -12.43
N LEU A 276 13.82 -5.27 -13.60
CA LEU A 276 14.71 -5.98 -14.54
C LEU A 276 15.78 -5.05 -15.11
N GLN A 277 15.43 -3.79 -15.38
CA GLN A 277 16.39 -2.78 -15.82
C GLN A 277 17.44 -2.49 -14.73
N ILE A 278 17.02 -2.29 -13.48
CA ILE A 278 17.92 -2.02 -12.34
C ILE A 278 18.85 -3.22 -12.09
N ARG A 279 18.31 -4.45 -12.10
CA ARG A 279 19.13 -5.68 -11.99
C ARG A 279 20.24 -5.74 -13.03
N ARG A 280 19.88 -5.63 -14.31
CA ARG A 280 20.81 -5.87 -15.43
C ARG A 280 21.73 -4.68 -15.71
N ASP A 281 21.17 -3.46 -15.77
CA ASP A 281 21.87 -2.28 -16.30
C ASP A 281 22.51 -1.40 -15.20
N LEU A 282 22.27 -1.70 -13.92
CA LEU A 282 22.81 -0.94 -12.78
C LEU A 282 23.48 -1.81 -11.70
N LEU A 283 22.96 -3.01 -11.43
CA LEU A 283 23.47 -3.90 -10.37
C LEU A 283 24.27 -5.11 -10.87
N ASP A 284 24.34 -5.33 -12.19
CA ASP A 284 25.03 -6.45 -12.86
C ASP A 284 24.59 -7.85 -12.31
N LEU A 285 23.30 -8.00 -12.00
CA LEU A 285 22.74 -9.20 -11.35
C LEU A 285 22.24 -10.22 -12.38
N ASP A 286 23.10 -11.20 -12.64
CA ASP A 286 22.78 -12.42 -13.38
C ASP A 286 21.71 -13.31 -12.70
N GLY A 287 21.17 -14.27 -13.47
CA GLY A 287 20.23 -15.27 -12.99
C GLY A 287 18.82 -14.73 -12.70
N GLN A 288 18.05 -15.47 -11.87
CA GLN A 288 16.72 -15.06 -11.40
C GLN A 288 16.74 -14.46 -9.98
N LEU A 289 17.74 -14.80 -9.18
CA LEU A 289 17.99 -14.23 -7.85
C LEU A 289 19.50 -14.16 -7.60
N ALA A 290 19.92 -13.17 -6.82
CA ALA A 290 21.29 -13.01 -6.34
C ALA A 290 21.33 -12.93 -4.80
N VAL A 291 22.50 -13.20 -4.20
CA VAL A 291 22.74 -12.90 -2.78
C VAL A 291 22.96 -11.39 -2.62
N GLY A 292 22.38 -10.79 -1.58
CA GLY A 292 22.31 -9.34 -1.40
C GLY A 292 21.16 -8.68 -2.18
N GLU A 293 20.29 -9.46 -2.82
CA GLU A 293 19.13 -8.94 -3.56
C GLU A 293 17.97 -8.56 -2.63
N ARG A 294 17.21 -7.53 -3.03
CA ARG A 294 16.00 -7.09 -2.34
C ARG A 294 14.79 -7.72 -3.01
N VAL A 295 14.00 -8.44 -2.24
CA VAL A 295 12.71 -8.99 -2.70
C VAL A 295 11.56 -8.53 -1.80
N MET A 296 10.45 -8.16 -2.43
CA MET A 296 9.19 -7.86 -1.79
C MET A 296 8.33 -9.13 -1.70
N VAL A 297 7.90 -9.49 -0.48
CA VAL A 297 6.89 -10.52 -0.25
C VAL A 297 5.53 -10.01 -0.72
N VAL A 298 4.84 -10.75 -1.61
CA VAL A 298 3.59 -10.30 -2.26
C VAL A 298 2.32 -11.04 -1.79
N LYS A 299 2.45 -11.91 -0.78
CA LYS A 299 1.37 -12.64 -0.11
C LYS A 299 1.81 -12.95 1.32
N ASN A 300 0.93 -12.79 2.30
CA ASN A 300 1.27 -13.09 3.70
C ASN A 300 1.67 -14.57 3.86
N TYR A 301 2.77 -14.83 4.56
CA TYR A 301 3.29 -16.19 4.77
C TYR A 301 3.36 -16.53 6.27
N HIS A 302 2.47 -17.43 6.69
CA HIS A 302 2.19 -17.77 8.10
C HIS A 302 2.72 -19.16 8.53
N ARG A 303 3.39 -19.90 7.63
CA ARG A 303 3.53 -21.37 7.70
C ARG A 303 4.90 -21.91 8.12
N ASP A 304 5.81 -21.07 8.58
CA ASP A 304 7.05 -21.54 9.19
C ASP A 304 6.87 -21.64 10.73
N PRO A 305 6.98 -22.84 11.34
CA PRO A 305 6.91 -22.97 12.80
C PRO A 305 8.03 -22.23 13.53
N PHE A 306 9.22 -22.12 12.92
CA PHE A 306 10.39 -21.47 13.51
C PHE A 306 10.20 -19.95 13.63
N LEU A 307 9.49 -19.33 12.67
CA LEU A 307 9.04 -17.94 12.80
C LEU A 307 8.18 -17.76 14.07
N GLN A 308 7.25 -18.68 14.33
CA GLN A 308 6.36 -18.60 15.49
C GLN A 308 7.12 -18.80 16.82
N GLU A 309 8.09 -19.74 16.85
CA GLU A 309 8.99 -19.93 18.00
C GLU A 309 9.86 -18.69 18.28
N MET A 310 10.23 -17.94 17.24
CA MET A 310 10.96 -16.67 17.32
C MET A 310 10.06 -15.44 17.55
N GLY A 311 8.74 -15.61 17.67
CA GLY A 311 7.79 -14.51 17.86
C GLY A 311 7.47 -13.68 16.61
N ILE A 312 7.94 -14.09 15.43
CA ILE A 312 7.52 -13.52 14.15
C ILE A 312 6.24 -14.23 13.71
N HIS A 313 5.10 -13.54 13.72
CA HIS A 313 3.83 -14.18 13.39
C HIS A 313 3.63 -14.53 11.90
N PHE A 314 4.26 -13.78 10.99
CA PHE A 314 4.24 -13.98 9.53
C PHE A 314 5.20 -13.02 8.81
N LEU A 315 5.57 -13.33 7.56
CA LEU A 315 6.09 -12.34 6.60
C LEU A 315 4.91 -11.59 5.98
N ALA A 316 4.94 -10.25 5.95
CA ALA A 316 3.82 -9.44 5.50
C ALA A 316 3.84 -9.14 3.99
N ASN A 317 2.67 -9.07 3.36
CA ASN A 317 2.53 -8.52 2.01
C ASN A 317 3.00 -7.05 1.97
N GLY A 318 3.90 -6.73 1.03
CA GLY A 318 4.55 -5.43 0.91
C GLY A 318 5.84 -5.29 1.75
N GLU A 319 6.22 -6.30 2.52
CA GLU A 319 7.50 -6.35 3.23
C GLU A 319 8.66 -6.62 2.27
N ILE A 320 9.75 -5.86 2.39
CA ILE A 320 10.97 -6.04 1.59
C ILE A 320 12.01 -6.70 2.49
N VAL A 321 12.56 -7.83 2.05
CA VAL A 321 13.60 -8.62 2.72
C VAL A 321 14.84 -8.75 1.84
N LEU A 322 15.97 -9.05 2.45
CA LEU A 322 17.25 -9.28 1.77
C LEU A 322 17.47 -10.78 1.57
N ILE A 323 17.84 -11.22 0.36
CA ILE A 323 18.30 -12.58 0.08
C ILE A 323 19.71 -12.76 0.69
N THR A 324 19.84 -13.58 1.72
CA THR A 324 21.12 -13.86 2.40
C THR A 324 21.86 -15.05 1.80
N SER A 325 21.13 -16.03 1.27
CA SER A 325 21.69 -17.25 0.67
C SER A 325 20.80 -17.84 -0.41
N LEU A 326 21.42 -18.56 -1.36
CA LEU A 326 20.74 -19.31 -2.42
C LEU A 326 21.06 -20.80 -2.26
N GLY A 327 20.02 -21.63 -2.20
CA GLY A 327 20.08 -23.08 -2.09
C GLY A 327 19.50 -23.78 -3.32
N GLU A 328 19.03 -25.01 -3.11
CA GLU A 328 18.47 -25.88 -4.15
C GLU A 328 17.31 -25.25 -4.93
N THR A 329 17.34 -25.43 -6.25
CA THR A 329 16.27 -25.03 -7.18
C THR A 329 15.44 -26.25 -7.58
N TYR A 330 14.12 -26.09 -7.63
CA TYR A 330 13.15 -27.14 -7.94
C TYR A 330 12.23 -26.70 -9.08
N GLN A 331 11.91 -27.64 -9.97
CA GLN A 331 10.96 -27.47 -11.07
C GLN A 331 9.68 -28.26 -10.75
N GLN A 332 8.50 -27.67 -10.94
CA GLN A 332 7.20 -28.35 -10.82
C GLN A 332 6.32 -28.00 -12.02
N GLY A 333 6.38 -28.82 -13.07
CA GLY A 333 5.80 -28.48 -14.36
C GLY A 333 6.56 -27.30 -14.96
N GLU A 334 5.86 -26.21 -15.30
CA GLU A 334 6.48 -24.95 -15.74
C GLU A 334 6.99 -24.07 -14.58
N TYR A 335 6.48 -24.28 -13.35
CA TYR A 335 6.76 -23.40 -12.22
C TYR A 335 8.11 -23.68 -11.57
N GLN A 336 8.82 -22.62 -11.20
CA GLN A 336 10.17 -22.68 -10.62
C GLN A 336 10.19 -22.17 -9.19
N PHE A 337 10.94 -22.86 -8.35
CA PHE A 337 11.08 -22.58 -6.92
C PHE A 337 12.55 -22.67 -6.51
N GLN A 338 12.95 -21.92 -5.49
CA GLN A 338 14.29 -22.04 -4.91
C GLN A 338 14.27 -21.91 -3.40
N ARG A 339 15.07 -22.73 -2.72
CA ARG A 339 15.41 -22.55 -1.31
C ARG A 339 16.24 -21.28 -1.18
N VAL A 340 15.79 -20.31 -0.39
CA VAL A 340 16.50 -19.05 -0.17
C VAL A 340 16.58 -18.75 1.32
N GLY A 341 17.72 -18.21 1.76
CA GLY A 341 17.82 -17.51 3.03
C GLY A 341 17.29 -16.10 2.87
N ILE A 342 16.51 -15.63 3.86
CA ILE A 342 16.05 -14.25 3.94
C ILE A 342 16.32 -13.65 5.32
N GLU A 343 16.76 -12.39 5.34
CA GLU A 343 16.91 -11.60 6.57
C GLU A 343 15.59 -10.88 6.92
N ILE A 344 15.16 -11.02 8.17
CA ILE A 344 13.99 -10.36 8.75
C ILE A 344 14.44 -9.49 9.94
N GLU A 345 14.09 -8.21 9.92
CA GLU A 345 14.30 -7.30 11.06
C GLU A 345 13.09 -7.34 12.02
N HIS A 346 13.34 -7.61 13.30
CA HIS A 346 12.38 -7.55 14.40
C HIS A 346 12.10 -6.11 14.83
N LEU A 347 11.07 -5.91 15.68
CA LEU A 347 10.70 -4.58 16.19
C LEU A 347 11.74 -3.97 17.14
N ASP A 348 12.61 -4.79 17.74
CA ASP A 348 13.75 -4.34 18.56
C ASP A 348 15.03 -4.06 17.74
N GLY A 349 14.97 -4.20 16.41
CA GLY A 349 16.11 -4.07 15.52
C GLY A 349 17.04 -5.28 15.48
N SER A 350 16.73 -6.37 16.19
CA SER A 350 17.42 -7.65 16.00
C SER A 350 17.09 -8.24 14.63
N LYS A 351 18.01 -9.04 14.08
CA LYS A 351 17.89 -9.60 12.73
C LYS A 351 18.01 -11.12 12.79
N VAL A 352 17.08 -11.78 12.10
CA VAL A 352 16.95 -13.25 12.04
C VAL A 352 17.00 -13.67 10.57
N GLU A 353 17.80 -14.69 10.28
CA GLU A 353 17.80 -15.37 8.99
C GLU A 353 16.93 -16.63 9.07
N ILE A 354 16.03 -16.83 8.09
CA ILE A 354 15.29 -18.09 7.91
C ILE A 354 15.46 -18.64 6.50
N SER A 355 15.30 -19.96 6.33
CA SER A 355 15.31 -20.62 5.02
C SER A 355 13.89 -20.94 4.56
N VAL A 356 13.41 -20.22 3.53
CA VAL A 356 12.11 -20.45 2.91
C VAL A 356 12.24 -21.11 1.53
N LEU A 357 11.15 -21.68 1.03
CA LEU A 357 11.00 -22.01 -0.38
C LEU A 357 10.26 -20.85 -1.06
N ALA A 358 10.89 -20.19 -2.03
CA ALA A 358 10.31 -19.09 -2.78
C ALA A 358 9.79 -19.55 -4.16
N ASN A 359 8.69 -18.98 -4.63
CA ASN A 359 8.11 -19.19 -5.97
C ASN A 359 8.66 -18.14 -6.95
N LEU A 360 9.61 -18.53 -7.80
CA LEU A 360 10.30 -17.63 -8.72
C LEU A 360 9.40 -17.16 -9.87
N SER A 361 8.37 -17.93 -10.24
CA SER A 361 7.37 -17.55 -11.24
C SER A 361 6.55 -16.31 -10.87
N THR A 362 6.69 -15.79 -9.65
CA THR A 362 6.09 -14.49 -9.25
C THR A 362 6.97 -13.27 -9.55
N LEU A 363 8.29 -13.43 -9.75
CA LEU A 363 9.26 -12.33 -9.88
C LEU A 363 8.99 -11.43 -11.09
N THR A 364 8.69 -12.03 -12.24
CA THR A 364 8.49 -11.36 -13.54
C THR A 364 7.02 -11.21 -13.92
N SER A 365 6.08 -11.74 -13.14
CA SER A 365 4.65 -11.70 -13.50
C SER A 365 4.08 -10.28 -13.49
N HIS A 366 3.21 -9.96 -14.44
CA HIS A 366 2.47 -8.70 -14.49
C HIS A 366 1.26 -8.66 -13.52
N THR A 367 0.88 -9.78 -12.90
CA THR A 367 -0.17 -9.84 -11.85
C THR A 367 0.36 -9.38 -10.49
N ALA A 368 -0.51 -9.00 -9.54
CA ALA A 368 -0.08 -8.47 -8.24
C ALA A 368 0.52 -9.53 -7.28
N ARG A 369 0.03 -10.77 -7.38
CA ARG A 369 0.46 -12.02 -6.71
C ARG A 369 0.52 -13.17 -7.75
N PHE A 370 0.84 -14.41 -7.36
CA PHE A 370 0.80 -15.56 -8.30
C PHE A 370 -0.59 -15.71 -8.93
N PRO A 371 -0.72 -15.89 -10.26
CA PRO A 371 -2.02 -15.98 -10.92
C PRO A 371 -2.91 -17.12 -10.40
N SER A 372 -4.21 -16.85 -10.26
CA SER A 372 -5.23 -17.82 -9.80
C SER A 372 -5.22 -19.11 -10.64
N GLU A 373 -5.05 -19.00 -11.96
CA GLU A 373 -4.93 -20.15 -12.86
C GLU A 373 -3.64 -20.96 -12.61
N GLY A 374 -2.48 -20.30 -12.54
CA GLY A 374 -1.20 -20.95 -12.25
C GLY A 374 -1.21 -21.68 -10.91
N TYR A 375 -1.87 -21.12 -9.89
CA TYR A 375 -2.10 -21.79 -8.61
C TYR A 375 -3.00 -23.03 -8.75
N GLN A 376 -4.10 -22.95 -9.53
CA GLN A 376 -4.93 -24.12 -9.81
C GLN A 376 -4.18 -25.21 -10.60
N ASN A 377 -3.35 -24.84 -11.57
CA ASN A 377 -2.59 -25.78 -12.40
C ASN A 377 -1.46 -26.44 -11.60
N LEU A 378 -0.74 -25.69 -10.76
CA LEU A 378 0.17 -26.23 -9.75
C LEU A 378 -0.56 -27.18 -8.78
N ARG A 379 -1.76 -26.83 -8.29
CA ARG A 379 -2.55 -27.69 -7.40
C ARG A 379 -3.01 -28.98 -8.07
N LYS A 380 -3.40 -28.94 -9.35
CA LYS A 380 -3.72 -30.12 -10.18
C LYS A 380 -2.48 -31.01 -10.39
N LEU A 381 -1.28 -30.42 -10.49
CA LEU A 381 -0.02 -31.16 -10.60
C LEU A 381 0.34 -31.83 -9.27
N ARG A 382 0.44 -31.06 -8.18
CA ARG A 382 0.84 -31.55 -6.85
C ARG A 382 -0.12 -32.61 -6.29
N LEU A 383 -1.42 -32.53 -6.60
CA LEU A 383 -2.40 -33.56 -6.23
C LEU A 383 -2.06 -34.95 -6.81
N LYS A 384 -1.34 -35.05 -7.93
CA LYS A 384 -0.98 -36.35 -8.54
C LYS A 384 -0.07 -37.17 -7.63
N GLU A 385 0.88 -36.52 -6.95
CA GLU A 385 1.79 -37.15 -5.99
C GLU A 385 1.02 -37.89 -4.88
N TYR A 386 -0.07 -37.29 -4.41
CA TYR A 386 -0.87 -37.78 -3.29
C TYR A 386 -2.00 -38.75 -3.69
N THR A 387 -2.10 -39.15 -4.97
CA THR A 387 -3.14 -40.10 -5.45
C THR A 387 -3.05 -41.50 -4.83
N HIS A 388 -1.93 -41.84 -4.20
CA HIS A 388 -1.73 -43.09 -3.46
C HIS A 388 -2.33 -43.07 -2.04
N LEU A 389 -2.76 -41.91 -1.54
CA LEU A 389 -3.34 -41.73 -0.21
C LEU A 389 -4.88 -41.78 -0.24
N PRO A 390 -5.55 -42.18 0.86
CA PRO A 390 -6.98 -41.96 1.06
C PRO A 390 -7.35 -40.48 0.83
N PRO A 391 -8.56 -40.16 0.30
CA PRO A 391 -8.90 -38.80 -0.13
C PRO A 391 -8.66 -37.70 0.91
N ASP A 392 -8.93 -37.95 2.19
CA ASP A 392 -8.74 -36.97 3.26
C ASP A 392 -7.27 -36.81 3.66
N GLN A 393 -6.47 -37.88 3.58
CA GLN A 393 -5.02 -37.81 3.74
C GLN A 393 -4.35 -37.12 2.53
N ALA A 394 -4.90 -37.30 1.33
CA ALA A 394 -4.46 -36.58 0.13
C ALA A 394 -4.79 -35.07 0.21
N ARG A 395 -5.96 -34.70 0.75
CA ARG A 395 -6.34 -33.31 1.06
C ARG A 395 -5.39 -32.69 2.10
N GLU A 396 -5.13 -33.41 3.18
CA GLU A 396 -4.20 -33.00 4.26
C GLU A 396 -2.78 -32.77 3.71
N ALA A 397 -2.22 -33.74 2.99
CA ALA A 397 -0.89 -33.64 2.41
C ALA A 397 -0.77 -32.54 1.35
N LEU A 398 -1.82 -32.31 0.55
CA LEU A 398 -1.89 -31.20 -0.39
C LEU A 398 -2.03 -29.83 0.33
N ARG A 399 -2.65 -29.79 1.52
CA ARG A 399 -2.77 -28.56 2.32
C ARG A 399 -1.42 -28.12 2.89
N GLU A 400 -0.56 -29.07 3.25
CA GLU A 400 0.81 -28.82 3.75
C GLU A 400 1.89 -28.90 2.64
N ASP A 401 1.49 -28.97 1.37
CA ASP A 401 2.44 -29.07 0.25
C ASP A 401 3.38 -27.85 0.18
N PRO A 402 4.71 -28.05 0.13
CA PRO A 402 5.66 -26.95 0.23
C PRO A 402 5.63 -26.02 -0.99
N PHE A 403 5.25 -26.51 -2.17
CA PHE A 403 5.23 -25.72 -3.41
C PHE A 403 3.96 -24.85 -3.50
N LEU A 404 2.82 -25.37 -3.03
CA LEU A 404 1.58 -24.58 -2.91
C LEU A 404 1.70 -23.50 -1.83
N ASN A 405 2.45 -23.78 -0.75
CA ASN A 405 2.66 -22.84 0.35
C ASN A 405 3.96 -22.00 0.22
N ALA A 406 4.65 -22.07 -0.92
CA ALA A 406 5.89 -21.33 -1.15
C ALA A 406 5.69 -19.80 -1.08
N VAL A 407 6.70 -19.09 -0.56
CA VAL A 407 6.69 -17.62 -0.43
C VAL A 407 6.65 -16.99 -1.82
N GLN A 408 5.67 -16.12 -2.05
CA GLN A 408 5.53 -15.38 -3.31
C GLN A 408 6.31 -14.08 -3.21
N ILE A 409 7.19 -13.83 -4.18
CA ILE A 409 8.16 -12.72 -4.16
C ILE A 409 8.20 -11.96 -5.48
N LYS A 410 8.49 -10.66 -5.40
CA LYS A 410 8.92 -9.82 -6.52
C LYS A 410 10.22 -9.13 -6.18
N TYR A 411 10.93 -8.61 -7.17
CA TYR A 411 12.06 -7.71 -6.91
C TYR A 411 11.59 -6.45 -6.17
N GLY A 412 12.42 -5.97 -5.24
CA GLY A 412 12.04 -4.94 -4.25
C GLY A 412 12.41 -3.50 -4.62
N TYR A 413 12.99 -3.25 -5.80
CA TYR A 413 13.48 -1.91 -6.19
C TYR A 413 12.36 -0.99 -6.69
N ALA A 414 11.42 -1.55 -7.46
CA ALA A 414 10.29 -0.86 -8.06
C ALA A 414 8.95 -1.55 -7.76
N PHE A 415 7.90 -0.78 -7.51
CA PHE A 415 6.56 -1.30 -7.16
C PHE A 415 5.45 -0.26 -7.40
N THR A 416 4.20 -0.71 -7.35
CA THR A 416 3.04 0.17 -7.54
C THR A 416 2.80 1.10 -6.35
N CYS A 417 2.19 2.26 -6.59
CA CYS A 417 1.86 3.22 -5.52
C CYS A 417 1.05 2.59 -4.37
N HIS A 418 0.07 1.73 -4.67
CA HIS A 418 -0.66 0.93 -3.68
C HIS A 418 0.26 0.11 -2.76
N LYS A 419 1.31 -0.54 -3.31
CA LYS A 419 2.31 -1.28 -2.53
C LYS A 419 3.33 -0.38 -1.81
N SER A 420 3.27 0.93 -2.01
CA SER A 420 4.12 1.92 -1.31
C SER A 420 3.46 2.54 -0.07
N GLN A 421 2.14 2.36 0.12
CA GLN A 421 1.39 2.92 1.27
C GLN A 421 1.90 2.38 2.61
N GLY A 422 1.88 3.21 3.66
CA GLY A 422 2.59 2.93 4.92
C GLY A 422 4.12 2.90 4.82
N GLY A 423 4.69 3.16 3.64
CA GLY A 423 6.13 3.26 3.39
C GLY A 423 6.63 4.69 3.32
N GLN A 424 7.93 4.87 3.62
CA GLN A 424 8.71 6.09 3.42
C GLN A 424 10.15 5.73 3.01
N TRP A 425 10.81 6.60 2.25
CA TRP A 425 12.20 6.48 1.78
C TRP A 425 12.85 7.86 1.63
N ASN A 426 14.17 7.96 1.77
CA ASN A 426 14.88 9.24 1.61
C ASN A 426 14.85 9.74 0.16
N HIS A 427 14.97 8.85 -0.84
CA HIS A 427 14.85 9.20 -2.25
C HIS A 427 13.71 8.42 -2.91
N VAL A 428 12.77 9.11 -3.55
CA VAL A 428 11.67 8.48 -4.29
C VAL A 428 11.69 8.93 -5.74
N PHE A 429 11.73 7.97 -6.64
CA PHE A 429 11.51 8.15 -8.07
C PHE A 429 10.05 7.85 -8.40
N VAL A 430 9.32 8.79 -9.01
CA VAL A 430 7.91 8.60 -9.39
C VAL A 430 7.79 8.59 -10.90
N ASP A 431 7.37 7.45 -11.46
CA ASP A 431 6.87 7.34 -12.83
C ASP A 431 5.35 7.47 -12.84
N HIS A 432 4.86 8.55 -13.47
CA HIS A 432 3.44 8.85 -13.59
C HIS A 432 2.77 8.18 -14.79
N GLU A 433 3.53 7.52 -15.70
CA GLU A 433 3.15 7.19 -17.09
C GLU A 433 1.65 7.31 -17.40
N ASN A 434 1.28 8.46 -17.95
CA ASN A 434 -0.06 8.77 -18.48
C ASN A 434 -1.21 8.88 -17.48
N ILE A 435 -0.97 8.87 -16.16
CA ILE A 435 -2.03 9.01 -15.14
C ILE A 435 -2.86 10.28 -15.36
N PHE A 436 -2.24 11.42 -15.68
CA PHE A 436 -2.95 12.68 -15.97
C PHE A 436 -3.74 12.70 -17.30
N HIS A 437 -3.81 11.58 -18.04
CA HIS A 437 -4.62 11.44 -19.26
C HIS A 437 -5.92 10.64 -19.05
N PHE A 438 -6.15 10.03 -17.87
CA PHE A 438 -7.43 9.36 -17.57
C PHE A 438 -8.48 10.35 -17.05
N HIS A 439 -9.76 10.08 -17.30
CA HIS A 439 -10.86 10.98 -16.95
C HIS A 439 -11.03 11.22 -15.43
N ASN A 440 -10.65 10.28 -14.57
CA ASN A 440 -10.80 10.41 -13.11
C ASN A 440 -9.70 11.27 -12.47
N LYS A 441 -9.78 12.58 -12.68
CA LYS A 441 -8.80 13.57 -12.18
C LYS A 441 -8.53 13.46 -10.68
N GLU A 442 -9.54 13.16 -9.86
CA GLU A 442 -9.37 13.09 -8.41
C GLU A 442 -8.54 11.86 -8.00
N GLU A 443 -8.86 10.67 -8.50
CA GLU A 443 -8.09 9.44 -8.27
C GLU A 443 -6.64 9.59 -8.76
N ASN A 444 -6.44 10.22 -9.91
CA ASN A 444 -5.12 10.52 -10.47
C ASN A 444 -4.31 11.46 -9.54
N HIS A 445 -4.94 12.48 -8.97
CA HIS A 445 -4.30 13.37 -7.99
C HIS A 445 -4.02 12.63 -6.67
N ARG A 446 -4.94 11.80 -6.16
CA ARG A 446 -4.76 10.96 -4.96
C ARG A 446 -3.62 9.97 -5.11
N TRP A 447 -3.52 9.33 -6.28
CA TRP A 447 -2.40 8.45 -6.63
C TRP A 447 -1.08 9.20 -6.58
N PHE A 448 -1.01 10.38 -7.20
CA PHE A 448 0.22 11.15 -7.27
C PHE A 448 0.62 11.72 -5.91
N TYR A 449 -0.34 12.25 -5.14
CA TYR A 449 -0.15 12.65 -3.75
C TYR A 449 0.37 11.50 -2.89
N THR A 450 -0.20 10.29 -3.03
CA THR A 450 0.27 9.11 -2.29
C THR A 450 1.71 8.76 -2.65
N ALA A 451 2.07 8.79 -3.93
CA ALA A 451 3.42 8.49 -4.42
C ALA A 451 4.46 9.51 -3.92
N ILE A 452 4.20 10.80 -4.06
CA ILE A 452 5.15 11.86 -3.65
C ILE A 452 5.28 11.97 -2.12
N THR A 453 4.23 11.67 -1.35
CA THR A 453 4.27 11.64 0.12
C THR A 453 4.98 10.42 0.72
N ARG A 454 5.52 9.51 -0.11
CA ARG A 454 6.48 8.49 0.35
C ARG A 454 7.89 9.06 0.54
N THR A 455 8.15 10.29 0.09
CA THR A 455 9.47 10.93 0.12
C THR A 455 9.76 11.57 1.48
N ALA A 456 10.91 11.25 2.07
CA ALA A 456 11.44 11.89 3.27
C ALA A 456 12.60 12.88 2.97
N GLY A 457 13.20 12.81 1.77
CA GLY A 457 14.24 13.71 1.28
C GLY A 457 13.99 14.13 -0.17
N THR A 458 14.70 13.52 -1.14
CA THR A 458 14.69 13.92 -2.56
C THR A 458 13.60 13.22 -3.37
N LEU A 459 12.74 13.99 -4.02
CA LEU A 459 11.75 13.51 -4.99
C LEU A 459 12.28 13.66 -6.41
N SER A 460 12.19 12.62 -7.22
CA SER A 460 12.58 12.62 -8.63
C SER A 460 11.42 12.21 -9.53
N LEU A 461 10.91 13.17 -10.31
CA LEU A 461 9.78 12.99 -11.22
C LEU A 461 10.27 12.54 -12.60
N ILE A 462 9.93 11.32 -13.00
CA ILE A 462 10.35 10.71 -14.27
C ILE A 462 9.46 11.23 -15.41
N ASN A 463 10.08 11.72 -16.49
CA ASN A 463 9.41 12.21 -17.70
C ASN A 463 8.24 13.18 -17.44
N PHE A 464 8.38 14.02 -16.41
CA PHE A 464 7.34 14.97 -16.04
C PHE A 464 7.34 16.17 -17.01
N PRO A 465 6.17 16.68 -17.45
CA PRO A 465 6.14 17.86 -18.32
C PRO A 465 6.78 19.07 -17.65
N LYS A 466 7.77 19.71 -18.30
CA LYS A 466 8.44 20.93 -17.81
C LYS A 466 7.45 22.02 -17.40
N ALA A 467 6.37 22.17 -18.16
CA ALA A 467 5.31 23.15 -17.91
C ALA A 467 4.54 22.92 -16.60
N TRP A 468 4.63 21.76 -15.95
CA TRP A 468 3.89 21.46 -14.72
C TRP A 468 4.57 22.06 -13.48
N ILE A 469 5.91 22.14 -13.47
CA ILE A 469 6.66 22.86 -12.42
C ILE A 469 6.74 24.35 -12.77
N HIS A 470 7.29 24.70 -13.95
CA HIS A 470 7.50 26.10 -14.39
C HIS A 470 6.20 26.93 -14.62
N LYS A 471 5.02 26.42 -14.28
CA LYS A 471 3.77 27.20 -14.27
C LYS A 471 2.98 27.12 -12.96
N GLY A 472 3.36 26.31 -11.96
CA GLY A 472 2.40 25.94 -10.90
C GLY A 472 2.91 25.47 -9.54
N VAL A 473 4.22 25.37 -9.27
CA VAL A 473 4.74 24.96 -7.94
C VAL A 473 5.38 26.18 -7.24
N PRO A 474 4.73 26.85 -6.27
CA PRO A 474 5.27 28.07 -5.64
C PRO A 474 6.37 27.79 -4.60
N GLU A 475 7.18 28.80 -4.30
CA GLU A 475 8.42 28.68 -3.51
C GLU A 475 8.28 28.22 -2.03
N SER A 476 7.07 28.13 -1.48
CA SER A 476 6.83 27.73 -0.08
C SER A 476 5.40 27.25 0.17
N VAL A 477 5.21 26.40 1.21
CA VAL A 477 3.89 25.94 1.65
C VAL A 477 3.02 27.08 2.18
N GLU A 478 3.59 28.05 2.90
CA GLU A 478 2.88 29.24 3.36
C GLU A 478 2.30 30.05 2.19
N GLY A 479 3.00 30.10 1.05
CA GLY A 479 2.52 30.72 -0.19
C GLY A 479 1.33 30.00 -0.84
N LEU A 480 1.23 28.67 -0.72
CA LEU A 480 0.03 27.92 -1.13
C LEU A 480 -1.16 28.23 -0.22
N ILE A 481 -0.96 28.17 1.10
CA ILE A 481 -2.05 28.30 2.09
C ILE A 481 -2.64 29.72 2.07
N ALA A 482 -1.80 30.75 1.97
CA ALA A 482 -2.26 32.14 1.84
C ALA A 482 -3.05 32.44 0.55
N ALA A 483 -3.16 31.47 -0.39
CA ALA A 483 -3.76 31.64 -1.70
C ALA A 483 -5.05 30.82 -1.96
N ASP A 484 -5.47 29.95 -1.02
CA ASP A 484 -6.79 29.28 -1.07
C ASP A 484 -7.87 30.21 -0.48
N PRO A 485 -8.95 30.55 -1.23
CA PRO A 485 -10.01 31.43 -0.72
C PRO A 485 -10.69 30.93 0.55
N ARG A 486 -10.71 29.61 0.79
CA ARG A 486 -11.32 29.01 1.99
C ARG A 486 -10.43 29.19 3.21
N ASP A 487 -9.12 28.97 3.07
CA ASP A 487 -8.15 29.22 4.13
C ASP A 487 -8.12 30.71 4.50
N GLN A 488 -8.32 31.62 3.52
CA GLN A 488 -8.51 33.05 3.78
C GLN A 488 -9.79 33.34 4.58
N GLN A 489 -10.94 32.80 4.15
CA GLN A 489 -12.24 33.01 4.80
C GLN A 489 -12.30 32.39 6.21
N GLU A 490 -11.67 31.23 6.41
CA GLU A 490 -11.55 30.57 7.70
C GLU A 490 -10.56 31.32 8.63
N ALA A 491 -9.46 31.88 8.09
CA ALA A 491 -8.56 32.74 8.86
C ALA A 491 -9.21 34.08 9.26
N GLU A 492 -10.09 34.65 8.43
CA GLU A 492 -10.91 35.81 8.81
C GLU A 492 -11.91 35.46 9.91
N MET A 493 -12.56 34.29 9.82
CA MET A 493 -13.47 33.80 10.86
C MET A 493 -12.74 33.52 12.20
N VAL A 494 -11.56 32.92 12.16
CA VAL A 494 -10.71 32.73 13.36
C VAL A 494 -10.24 34.06 13.94
N ARG A 495 -9.89 35.05 13.11
CA ARG A 495 -9.57 36.42 13.58
C ARG A 495 -10.77 37.10 14.24
N ALA A 496 -11.98 36.96 13.68
CA ALA A 496 -13.21 37.49 14.27
C ALA A 496 -13.55 36.86 15.63
N VAL A 497 -13.18 35.59 15.84
CA VAL A 497 -13.30 34.90 17.14
C VAL A 497 -12.19 35.31 18.12
N GLN A 498 -11.01 35.71 17.64
CA GLN A 498 -9.85 36.08 18.48
C GLN A 498 -9.77 37.58 18.86
N ASP A 499 -10.41 38.49 18.10
CA ASP A 499 -10.44 39.93 18.39
C ASP A 499 -11.89 40.46 18.50
N PRO A 500 -12.55 40.29 19.66
CA PRO A 500 -13.95 40.68 19.87
C PRO A 500 -14.17 42.19 20.06
N LEU A 501 -13.16 43.04 19.80
CA LEU A 501 -13.23 44.49 20.06
C LEU A 501 -13.43 45.35 18.80
N ARG A 502 -13.54 44.75 17.60
CA ARG A 502 -13.51 45.50 16.34
C ARG A 502 -14.86 45.94 15.74
N GLU A 503 -15.99 45.62 16.37
CA GLU A 503 -17.34 46.09 15.94
C GLU A 503 -17.87 47.30 16.75
N LYS A 504 -17.04 48.33 16.99
CA LYS A 504 -17.49 49.58 17.64
C LYS A 504 -16.89 50.88 17.09
N GLU A 505 -16.74 51.01 15.76
CA GLU A 505 -16.33 52.30 15.17
C GLU A 505 -16.79 52.56 13.72
N SER A 506 -18.11 52.69 13.47
CA SER A 506 -18.71 53.66 12.51
C SER A 506 -20.23 53.54 12.36
N ILE A 507 -21.00 54.38 13.08
CA ILE A 507 -22.39 54.74 12.70
C ILE A 507 -22.49 56.27 12.82
N PRO A 508 -23.00 57.00 11.79
CA PRO A 508 -23.14 58.45 11.86
C PRO A 508 -24.14 58.91 12.93
N VAL A 509 -23.93 60.12 13.45
CA VAL A 509 -24.86 60.79 14.37
C VAL A 509 -25.84 61.65 13.57
N GLU A 510 -27.14 61.51 13.84
CA GLU A 510 -28.15 62.55 13.60
C GLU A 510 -28.82 62.92 14.94
N GLU A 511 -29.30 64.17 15.03
CA GLU A 511 -29.71 64.82 16.28
C GLU A 511 -31.23 64.67 16.60
N PRO A 512 -31.66 64.94 17.86
CA PRO A 512 -32.90 64.40 18.41
C PRO A 512 -34.15 65.27 18.23
N LEU A 513 -35.31 64.68 18.52
CA LEU A 513 -36.57 65.38 18.80
C LEU A 513 -37.24 64.82 20.07
N GLU A 514 -38.13 65.61 20.68
CA GLU A 514 -38.43 65.55 22.11
C GLU A 514 -39.72 64.81 22.52
N SER A 515 -39.73 64.34 23.78
CA SER A 515 -40.93 64.13 24.63
C SER A 515 -41.84 62.90 24.28
N ALA A 516 -42.68 62.36 25.18
CA ALA A 516 -43.04 62.77 26.55
C ALA A 516 -43.50 61.60 27.48
N THR A 517 -43.27 61.77 28.79
CA THR A 517 -44.15 61.38 29.95
C THR A 517 -44.58 59.92 30.29
N ILE A 518 -44.28 59.52 31.55
CA ILE A 518 -45.21 58.94 32.59
C ILE A 518 -45.69 57.46 32.40
N GLU A 519 -45.76 56.53 33.38
CA GLU A 519 -45.60 56.56 34.87
C GLU A 519 -44.93 55.28 35.50
N LYS A 520 -45.20 54.97 36.78
CA LYS A 520 -44.52 54.07 37.75
C LYS A 520 -45.46 52.94 38.28
N PRO A 521 -45.02 52.00 39.17
CA PRO A 521 -43.69 51.41 39.41
C PRO A 521 -43.77 49.87 39.16
N PRO A 522 -43.77 48.87 40.08
CA PRO A 522 -43.40 48.72 41.51
C PRO A 522 -42.13 47.85 41.76
N ASP A 523 -41.72 47.68 43.03
CA ASP A 523 -40.48 47.00 43.46
C ASP A 523 -40.69 45.59 44.07
N SER A 524 -39.61 44.80 44.18
CA SER A 524 -39.35 44.00 45.38
C SER A 524 -37.84 43.75 45.61
N SER A 525 -37.43 43.64 46.89
CA SER A 525 -36.04 43.59 47.37
C SER A 525 -35.59 42.15 47.74
N SER A 526 -34.31 41.87 47.96
CA SER A 526 -33.64 42.05 49.27
C SER A 526 -32.20 41.47 49.29
N THR A 527 -31.54 41.43 50.47
CA THR A 527 -30.07 41.52 50.59
C THR A 527 -29.39 40.38 51.41
N ILE A 528 -28.12 40.14 51.07
CA ILE A 528 -27.05 39.35 51.72
C ILE A 528 -27.12 39.24 53.27
N HIS A 529 -26.75 38.07 53.81
CA HIS A 529 -26.19 37.92 55.17
C HIS A 529 -25.00 36.93 55.23
N LYS A 530 -24.38 36.73 56.42
CA LYS A 530 -22.98 36.28 56.61
C LYS A 530 -22.78 35.37 57.85
N ILE A 531 -21.80 34.45 57.78
CA ILE A 531 -20.96 33.92 58.92
C ILE A 531 -21.71 32.97 59.91
N PRO A 532 -21.09 32.01 60.66
CA PRO A 532 -19.67 31.80 61.05
C PRO A 532 -19.04 30.40 60.82
N LYS A 533 -17.77 30.24 61.26
CA LYS A 533 -17.03 28.97 61.44
C LYS A 533 -17.29 28.31 62.81
N PRO A 534 -16.95 27.01 62.95
CA PRO A 534 -16.19 26.52 64.13
C PRO A 534 -14.84 25.83 63.75
N VAL A 535 -14.20 25.16 64.71
CA VAL A 535 -12.76 24.73 64.68
C VAL A 535 -12.61 23.29 65.23
N LEU A 536 -11.38 22.73 65.17
CA LEU A 536 -10.85 21.55 65.91
C LEU A 536 -11.24 20.17 65.31
N GLN A 537 -10.39 19.13 65.19
CA GLN A 537 -9.07 18.75 65.75
C GLN A 537 -8.14 18.04 64.71
N GLN A 538 -6.86 17.80 65.07
CA GLN A 538 -6.00 16.76 64.46
C GLN A 538 -6.09 15.44 65.26
N PRO A 539 -5.72 14.30 64.65
CA PRO A 539 -4.66 13.48 65.25
C PRO A 539 -3.49 13.15 64.30
N LYS A 540 -2.37 12.70 64.89
CA LYS A 540 -1.17 12.19 64.21
C LYS A 540 -1.18 10.66 64.23
N THR A 541 -0.67 10.01 63.17
CA THR A 541 0.31 8.89 63.17
C THR A 541 0.46 8.43 61.72
N ALA A 542 1.63 8.56 61.07
CA ALA A 542 2.87 7.80 61.24
C ALA A 542 2.86 6.48 60.46
N GLU A 543 3.32 6.53 59.20
CA GLU A 543 3.66 5.34 58.41
C GLU A 543 5.14 4.99 58.58
N SER A 544 5.40 3.73 58.93
CA SER A 544 6.74 3.19 59.10
C SER A 544 7.33 2.79 57.74
N ARG A 545 8.55 3.27 57.45
CA ARG A 545 9.36 2.70 56.36
C ARG A 545 9.76 1.26 56.73
N VAL A 546 9.07 0.27 56.17
CA VAL A 546 9.45 -1.14 56.25
C VAL A 546 9.97 -1.59 54.89
N SER A 547 11.29 -1.56 54.72
CA SER A 547 11.96 -2.07 53.51
C SER A 547 12.00 -3.60 53.53
N ILE A 548 11.06 -4.26 52.83
CA ILE A 548 11.06 -5.72 52.67
C ILE A 548 11.84 -6.09 51.40
N SER A 549 13.12 -6.43 51.56
CA SER A 549 13.93 -7.05 50.52
C SER A 549 13.58 -8.54 50.38
N ILE A 550 12.99 -8.96 49.27
CA ILE A 550 12.72 -10.38 48.96
C ILE A 550 13.86 -10.93 48.09
N PRO A 551 14.67 -11.89 48.58
CA PRO A 551 15.76 -12.46 47.79
C PRO A 551 15.26 -13.61 46.90
N ILE A 552 15.36 -13.43 45.57
CA ILE A 552 15.12 -14.52 44.61
C ILE A 552 16.30 -15.51 44.72
N ARG A 553 16.05 -16.70 45.26
CA ARG A 553 17.03 -17.79 45.32
C ARG A 553 17.08 -18.53 43.99
N LEU A 554 18.20 -18.38 43.28
CA LEU A 554 18.56 -19.24 42.15
C LEU A 554 19.11 -20.59 42.65
N PRO A 555 18.56 -21.75 42.23
CA PRO A 555 19.16 -23.05 42.49
C PRO A 555 20.13 -23.43 41.35
N ILE A 556 21.43 -23.24 41.57
CA ILE A 556 22.46 -23.84 40.71
C ILE A 556 22.64 -25.31 41.15
N ALA A 557 22.47 -26.25 40.20
CA ALA A 557 22.82 -27.65 40.38
C ALA A 557 23.59 -28.15 39.15
N ILE A 558 24.92 -28.25 39.28
CA ILE A 558 25.84 -28.77 38.25
C ILE A 558 26.03 -30.27 38.50
N GLY A 559 25.94 -31.13 37.47
CA GLY A 559 25.86 -32.58 37.69
C GLY A 559 26.10 -33.50 36.49
N ILE A 560 27.19 -33.29 35.74
CA ILE A 560 27.98 -34.27 34.95
C ILE A 560 27.28 -35.60 34.56
N LEU A 561 27.10 -35.83 33.25
CA LEU A 561 27.43 -37.13 32.66
C LEU A 561 27.90 -37.02 31.20
N LEU A 562 29.11 -37.49 30.94
CA LEU A 562 29.65 -37.80 29.60
C LEU A 562 29.97 -39.30 29.56
N LEU A 563 30.07 -39.84 28.33
CA LEU A 563 30.40 -41.23 27.97
C LEU A 563 29.28 -42.27 28.12
N ILE A 564 29.47 -43.40 27.41
CA ILE A 564 28.52 -44.48 27.04
C ILE A 564 27.58 -44.05 25.89
N ILE A 565 27.56 -44.63 24.66
CA ILE A 565 28.33 -45.64 23.87
C ILE A 565 28.19 -45.17 22.39
N GLY A 566 29.03 -45.46 21.39
CA GLY A 566 30.19 -46.36 21.33
C GLY A 566 30.15 -47.34 20.12
N VAL A 567 30.15 -46.81 18.88
CA VAL A 567 30.57 -47.46 17.60
C VAL A 567 30.05 -48.87 17.25
N PHE A 568 29.20 -48.99 16.23
CA PHE A 568 29.06 -50.18 15.34
C PHE A 568 28.33 -49.77 14.02
N TRP A 569 28.57 -50.34 12.83
CA TRP A 569 29.80 -50.80 12.16
C TRP A 569 29.55 -50.84 10.62
N VAL A 570 30.59 -51.04 9.81
CA VAL A 570 30.54 -50.94 8.34
C VAL A 570 30.07 -52.22 7.65
N GLY A 571 28.99 -52.09 6.85
CA GLY A 571 28.88 -52.67 5.50
C GLY A 571 28.62 -54.18 5.33
N ARG A 572 27.96 -54.52 4.21
CA ARG A 572 28.05 -55.84 3.58
C ARG A 572 27.74 -55.76 2.07
N GLN A 573 28.67 -56.22 1.24
CA GLN A 573 28.43 -56.50 -0.18
C GLN A 573 27.74 -57.87 -0.38
N SER A 574 26.99 -58.01 -1.48
CA SER A 574 26.93 -59.15 -2.41
C SER A 574 25.68 -58.96 -3.30
N ALA A 575 25.77 -58.58 -4.58
CA ALA A 575 26.34 -59.31 -5.72
C ALA A 575 25.54 -60.58 -6.11
N PHE A 576 24.86 -60.52 -7.27
CA PHE A 576 24.44 -61.66 -8.08
C PHE A 576 24.47 -61.29 -9.58
N PHE A 577 24.34 -62.29 -10.46
CA PHE A 577 24.96 -62.32 -11.81
C PHE A 577 23.96 -62.35 -12.99
N ALA A 578 24.42 -61.83 -14.14
CA ALA A 578 24.05 -62.16 -15.54
C ALA A 578 22.58 -61.97 -16.02
N GLY A 579 22.31 -61.78 -17.32
CA GLY A 579 23.23 -61.50 -18.45
C GLY A 579 22.60 -61.71 -19.84
N ASP A 580 23.25 -61.10 -20.86
CA ASP A 580 23.21 -61.41 -22.30
C ASP A 580 21.91 -61.30 -23.16
N GLN A 581 22.15 -61.31 -24.49
CA GLN A 581 21.24 -61.25 -25.65
C GLN A 581 20.54 -59.88 -25.86
N VAL A 582 20.87 -59.03 -26.86
CA VAL A 582 21.13 -59.19 -28.32
C VAL A 582 19.87 -59.55 -29.12
N LEU A 583 19.40 -58.62 -29.97
CA LEU A 583 19.12 -58.87 -31.40
C LEU A 583 18.75 -57.60 -32.22
N SER A 584 19.20 -57.62 -33.49
CA SER A 584 18.72 -56.96 -34.73
C SER A 584 17.79 -55.73 -34.71
N GLY A 585 18.08 -54.77 -35.61
CA GLY A 585 17.21 -53.66 -35.99
C GLY A 585 16.27 -53.93 -37.21
N PRO A 586 16.34 -53.14 -38.30
CA PRO A 586 15.14 -52.50 -38.88
C PRO A 586 14.62 -53.10 -40.20
N THR A 587 13.38 -52.72 -40.59
CA THR A 587 12.81 -52.95 -41.93
C THR A 587 11.90 -51.80 -42.39
N ASP A 588 12.01 -51.43 -43.67
CA ASP A 588 11.39 -50.26 -44.31
C ASP A 588 10.08 -50.55 -45.08
N THR A 589 9.05 -49.67 -44.93
CA THR A 589 8.14 -49.20 -46.02
C THR A 589 7.32 -50.27 -46.80
N PRO A 590 6.73 -50.04 -48.01
CA PRO A 590 6.03 -48.87 -48.59
C PRO A 590 4.60 -49.18 -49.16
N PHE A 591 3.98 -48.19 -49.84
CA PHE A 591 2.97 -48.31 -50.94
C PHE A 591 1.47 -48.60 -50.60
N HIS A 592 0.47 -48.25 -51.46
CA HIS A 592 0.48 -47.67 -52.84
C HIS A 592 -0.69 -46.69 -53.13
N PHE A 593 -0.72 -46.14 -54.34
CA PHE A 593 -1.64 -45.09 -54.86
C PHE A 593 -2.91 -45.63 -55.56
N VAL A 594 -3.93 -44.76 -55.73
CA VAL A 594 -4.80 -44.68 -56.94
C VAL A 594 -5.01 -43.19 -57.29
N THR A 595 -5.24 -42.86 -58.58
CA THR A 595 -5.13 -41.49 -59.16
C THR A 595 -6.24 -41.11 -60.14
N SER A 596 -6.53 -39.80 -60.28
CA SER A 596 -7.10 -39.14 -61.49
C SER A 596 -6.81 -37.62 -61.36
N THR A 597 -5.99 -36.93 -62.18
CA THR A 597 -6.05 -36.56 -63.63
C THR A 597 -7.24 -35.64 -63.99
N ALA A 598 -7.10 -34.49 -64.67
CA ALA A 598 -6.00 -33.79 -65.36
C ALA A 598 -6.19 -32.23 -65.20
N SER A 599 -5.17 -31.34 -65.16
CA SER A 599 -4.24 -30.80 -66.19
C SER A 599 -4.91 -30.16 -67.43
N PRO A 600 -4.36 -29.12 -68.10
CA PRO A 600 -3.03 -28.44 -67.95
C PRO A 600 -3.16 -26.90 -67.66
N THR A 601 -2.13 -26.02 -67.53
CA THR A 601 -1.11 -25.62 -68.55
C THR A 601 -0.04 -24.64 -68.01
N LEU A 602 1.25 -24.95 -68.25
CA LEU A 602 2.48 -24.11 -68.35
C LEU A 602 2.87 -23.05 -67.27
N LEU A 603 3.94 -23.39 -66.50
CA LEU A 603 5.31 -22.82 -66.49
C LEU A 603 5.58 -21.32 -66.81
N PRO A 604 6.67 -20.70 -66.27
CA PRO A 604 7.80 -21.29 -65.53
C PRO A 604 8.05 -20.69 -64.12
N SER A 605 9.18 -21.08 -63.53
CA SER A 605 9.67 -20.73 -62.19
C SER A 605 9.93 -19.24 -61.93
N GLU A 606 9.66 -18.80 -60.70
CA GLU A 606 10.64 -18.05 -59.91
C GLU A 606 10.42 -18.26 -58.39
N THR A 607 11.30 -17.69 -57.56
CA THR A 607 11.42 -17.86 -56.10
C THR A 607 10.11 -17.62 -55.30
N PRO A 608 9.96 -18.21 -54.10
CA PRO A 608 8.68 -18.28 -53.40
C PRO A 608 8.13 -16.90 -52.99
N SER A 609 6.93 -16.58 -53.48
CA SER A 609 6.17 -15.37 -53.13
C SER A 609 5.02 -15.73 -52.19
N ALA A 610 4.78 -14.89 -51.18
CA ALA A 610 3.83 -15.16 -50.10
C ALA A 610 2.36 -14.85 -50.48
N THR A 611 1.43 -15.56 -49.83
CA THR A 611 -0.02 -15.28 -49.90
C THR A 611 -0.39 -14.04 -49.06
N PRO A 612 -1.38 -13.23 -49.49
CA PRO A 612 -1.76 -11.98 -48.81
C PRO A 612 -2.67 -12.19 -47.57
N LYS A 613 -2.71 -11.17 -46.70
CA LYS A 613 -3.57 -11.09 -45.49
C LYS A 613 -4.84 -10.24 -45.73
N PRO A 614 -5.92 -10.43 -44.92
CA PRO A 614 -7.12 -9.58 -44.94
C PRO A 614 -6.93 -8.24 -44.19
N LEU A 615 -7.86 -7.28 -44.42
CA LEU A 615 -7.81 -5.88 -43.93
C LEU A 615 -9.23 -5.33 -43.64
N VAL A 616 -9.34 -4.32 -42.74
CA VAL A 616 -10.57 -3.57 -42.37
C VAL A 616 -10.23 -2.09 -42.10
N SER A 617 -11.14 -1.13 -42.32
CA SER A 617 -10.86 0.33 -42.28
C SER A 617 -11.75 1.09 -41.25
N GLY A 618 -11.27 2.25 -40.75
CA GLY A 618 -11.97 3.07 -39.73
C GLY A 618 -11.25 4.37 -39.32
N CYS A 619 -11.88 5.19 -38.45
CA CYS A 619 -11.45 6.57 -38.14
C CYS A 619 -11.45 6.92 -36.63
N VAL A 620 -10.74 8.00 -36.25
CA VAL A 620 -10.48 8.41 -34.85
C VAL A 620 -11.55 9.35 -34.27
N ASN A 621 -12.12 8.98 -33.12
CA ASN A 621 -13.24 9.71 -32.47
C ASN A 621 -12.88 10.53 -31.20
N VAL A 622 -11.60 10.65 -30.82
CA VAL A 622 -11.10 11.45 -29.67
C VAL A 622 -10.11 12.55 -30.10
N GLU A 623 -9.89 13.59 -29.26
CA GLU A 623 -9.02 14.74 -29.60
C GLU A 623 -7.56 14.34 -29.95
N GLU A 624 -6.95 13.43 -29.19
CA GLU A 624 -5.68 12.76 -29.54
C GLU A 624 -5.77 11.27 -29.21
N LEU A 625 -5.82 10.40 -30.23
CA LEU A 625 -5.71 8.96 -30.06
C LEU A 625 -4.25 8.50 -30.17
N ARG A 626 -3.88 7.54 -29.33
CA ARG A 626 -2.50 7.11 -29.13
C ARG A 626 -2.17 5.82 -29.85
N ILE A 627 -1.34 5.93 -30.89
CA ILE A 627 -0.77 4.79 -31.63
C ILE A 627 0.28 4.11 -30.75
N ARG A 628 0.25 2.78 -30.73
CA ARG A 628 1.02 1.85 -29.89
C ARG A 628 1.79 0.85 -30.74
N SER A 629 2.80 0.15 -30.21
CA SER A 629 3.52 -0.89 -30.98
C SER A 629 2.96 -2.30 -30.83
N ALA A 630 2.01 -2.51 -29.92
CA ALA A 630 1.40 -3.79 -29.57
C ALA A 630 0.04 -3.52 -28.87
N PRO A 631 -0.85 -4.50 -28.71
CA PRO A 631 -2.19 -4.26 -28.17
C PRO A 631 -2.22 -4.18 -26.63
N THR A 632 -2.01 -2.98 -26.07
CA THR A 632 -2.25 -2.67 -24.64
C THR A 632 -1.98 -1.17 -24.36
N ILE A 633 -2.54 -0.56 -23.29
CA ILE A 633 -2.35 0.88 -22.92
C ILE A 633 -0.91 1.25 -22.51
N ASN A 634 0.03 0.36 -22.81
CA ASN A 634 1.28 0.09 -22.11
C ASN A 634 2.45 -0.05 -23.09
N SER A 635 2.18 -0.58 -24.28
CA SER A 635 3.15 -0.80 -25.35
C SER A 635 3.69 0.52 -25.89
N ARG A 636 4.82 0.45 -26.59
CA ARG A 636 5.60 1.62 -27.03
C ARG A 636 4.72 2.58 -27.84
N LEU A 637 4.61 3.82 -27.39
CA LEU A 637 3.82 4.85 -28.08
C LEU A 637 4.55 5.29 -29.36
N LEU A 638 3.88 5.19 -30.51
CA LEU A 638 4.43 5.44 -31.85
C LEU A 638 3.90 6.71 -32.52
N GLY A 639 2.93 7.39 -31.91
CA GLY A 639 2.36 8.64 -32.43
C GLY A 639 1.03 9.01 -31.78
N GLY A 640 0.62 10.25 -32.00
CA GLY A 640 -0.74 10.74 -31.76
C GLY A 640 -1.45 10.92 -33.10
N LEU A 641 -2.72 10.55 -33.16
CA LEU A 641 -3.66 10.84 -34.25
C LEU A 641 -4.63 11.89 -33.74
N VAL A 642 -4.85 12.94 -34.51
CA VAL A 642 -5.91 13.91 -34.20
C VAL A 642 -7.27 13.37 -34.63
N PHE A 643 -8.33 13.91 -34.02
CA PHE A 643 -9.72 13.71 -34.43
C PHE A 643 -9.91 13.76 -35.95
N ASP A 644 -10.80 12.90 -36.49
CA ASP A 644 -11.12 12.78 -37.93
C ASP A 644 -9.98 12.23 -38.83
N THR A 645 -8.95 11.61 -38.24
CA THR A 645 -7.94 10.84 -39.00
C THR A 645 -8.44 9.41 -39.27
N CYS A 646 -8.33 8.94 -40.51
CA CYS A 646 -8.77 7.59 -40.94
C CYS A 646 -7.60 6.68 -41.35
N LEU A 647 -7.73 5.38 -41.10
CA LEU A 647 -6.68 4.35 -41.22
C LEU A 647 -7.24 2.97 -41.63
N GLU A 648 -6.34 2.06 -42.02
CA GLU A 648 -6.64 0.65 -42.31
C GLU A 648 -5.86 -0.28 -41.37
N PHE A 649 -6.47 -1.42 -41.03
CA PHE A 649 -6.09 -2.33 -39.95
C PHE A 649 -6.01 -3.79 -40.43
N ASP A 650 -5.02 -4.56 -39.94
CA ASP A 650 -4.74 -5.94 -40.37
C ASP A 650 -4.76 -7.01 -39.25
N ALA A 651 -5.09 -6.63 -38.01
CA ALA A 651 -5.27 -7.57 -36.89
C ALA A 651 -6.12 -6.99 -35.74
N ILE A 652 -6.63 -7.87 -34.89
CA ILE A 652 -7.24 -7.57 -33.58
C ILE A 652 -6.51 -8.36 -32.47
N SER A 653 -6.59 -7.92 -31.22
CA SER A 653 -5.92 -8.55 -30.08
C SER A 653 -6.69 -9.72 -29.45
N GLU A 654 -5.97 -10.54 -28.66
CA GLU A 654 -6.54 -11.67 -27.91
C GLU A 654 -7.55 -11.25 -26.82
N ASP A 655 -7.38 -10.07 -26.22
CA ASP A 655 -8.33 -9.47 -25.27
C ASP A 655 -9.54 -8.79 -25.95
N GLY A 656 -9.52 -8.63 -27.29
CA GLY A 656 -10.55 -7.98 -28.09
C GLY A 656 -10.53 -6.44 -28.07
N ASP A 657 -9.66 -5.83 -27.27
CA ASP A 657 -9.67 -4.40 -26.97
C ASP A 657 -8.81 -3.53 -27.93
N TRP A 658 -8.09 -4.11 -28.90
CA TRP A 658 -7.09 -3.39 -29.72
C TRP A 658 -7.05 -3.79 -31.19
N LEU A 659 -6.81 -2.80 -32.06
CA LEU A 659 -6.68 -2.96 -33.51
C LEU A 659 -5.25 -2.65 -33.98
N ARG A 660 -4.69 -3.46 -34.90
CA ARG A 660 -3.39 -3.19 -35.53
C ARG A 660 -3.55 -2.45 -36.84
N ILE A 661 -2.97 -1.25 -36.95
CA ILE A 661 -2.82 -0.47 -38.19
C ILE A 661 -1.83 -1.18 -39.13
N GLN A 662 -2.18 -1.22 -40.41
CA GLN A 662 -1.40 -1.89 -41.45
C GLN A 662 0.03 -1.29 -41.61
N PRO A 663 1.10 -2.12 -41.68
CA PRO A 663 2.47 -1.63 -41.91
C PRO A 663 2.75 -1.07 -43.31
N VAL A 664 3.68 -0.11 -43.40
CA VAL A 664 4.11 0.57 -44.65
C VAL A 664 5.51 0.08 -45.07
N PRO A 665 5.82 -0.12 -46.37
CA PRO A 665 7.11 -0.66 -46.79
C PRO A 665 8.34 0.11 -46.28
N GLY A 666 9.18 -0.58 -45.51
CA GLY A 666 10.38 0.00 -44.87
C GLY A 666 10.19 0.36 -43.39
N GLU A 667 8.95 0.55 -42.92
CA GLU A 667 8.66 0.51 -41.48
C GLU A 667 8.49 -0.94 -41.04
N THR A 668 9.43 -1.41 -40.21
CA THR A 668 9.48 -2.80 -39.71
C THR A 668 8.81 -2.97 -38.34
N GLU A 669 7.90 -2.07 -37.99
CA GLU A 669 7.36 -1.94 -36.64
C GLU A 669 5.83 -1.91 -36.68
N GLU A 670 5.21 -2.82 -35.93
CA GLU A 670 3.75 -2.92 -35.82
C GLU A 670 3.18 -1.68 -35.13
N ARG A 671 1.97 -1.26 -35.52
CA ARG A 671 1.31 -0.03 -35.02
C ARG A 671 -0.12 -0.37 -34.64
N TRP A 672 -0.62 0.07 -33.48
CA TRP A 672 -1.86 -0.41 -32.86
C TRP A 672 -2.64 0.73 -32.19
N VAL A 673 -3.94 0.60 -31.96
CA VAL A 673 -4.80 1.57 -31.26
C VAL A 673 -5.88 0.87 -30.43
N PHE A 674 -6.40 1.56 -29.39
CA PHE A 674 -7.44 1.03 -28.51
C PHE A 674 -8.79 1.08 -29.24
N LEU A 675 -9.46 -0.08 -29.36
CA LEU A 675 -10.69 -0.25 -30.12
C LEU A 675 -11.82 0.67 -29.64
N PRO A 676 -12.04 0.92 -28.33
CA PRO A 676 -13.05 1.86 -27.84
C PRO A 676 -12.92 3.33 -28.31
N TYR A 677 -11.85 3.69 -29.03
CA TYR A 677 -11.60 5.05 -29.54
C TYR A 677 -11.52 5.13 -31.09
N ILE A 678 -12.02 4.10 -31.79
CA ILE A 678 -12.10 4.01 -33.27
C ILE A 678 -13.52 3.71 -33.71
N ASP A 679 -14.01 4.41 -34.73
CA ASP A 679 -15.25 4.09 -35.44
C ASP A 679 -14.91 3.22 -36.68
N LEU A 680 -15.44 2.00 -36.75
CA LEU A 680 -15.15 0.99 -37.79
C LEU A 680 -16.26 0.88 -38.86
N GLU A 681 -15.88 0.61 -40.11
CA GLU A 681 -16.84 0.39 -41.19
C GLU A 681 -17.46 -1.02 -41.22
N ASN A 682 -16.78 -2.05 -40.68
CA ASN A 682 -17.21 -3.45 -40.68
C ASN A 682 -16.70 -4.21 -39.42
N ASP A 683 -17.23 -5.42 -39.18
CA ASP A 683 -16.95 -6.20 -37.97
C ASP A 683 -15.50 -6.72 -37.88
N ALA A 684 -14.82 -6.37 -36.79
CA ALA A 684 -13.44 -6.75 -36.49
C ALA A 684 -13.25 -8.24 -36.19
N ASN A 685 -14.31 -9.02 -35.91
CA ASN A 685 -14.25 -10.48 -35.81
C ASN A 685 -13.77 -11.19 -37.10
N SER A 686 -13.67 -10.45 -38.21
CA SER A 686 -13.12 -10.92 -39.49
C SER A 686 -11.59 -10.77 -39.62
N LEU A 687 -10.95 -9.99 -38.73
CA LEU A 687 -9.49 -9.84 -38.66
C LEU A 687 -8.85 -11.05 -37.93
N PRO A 688 -7.58 -11.39 -38.24
CA PRO A 688 -6.85 -12.39 -37.47
C PRO A 688 -6.60 -11.87 -36.05
N THR A 689 -6.98 -12.67 -35.05
CA THR A 689 -6.57 -12.47 -33.66
C THR A 689 -5.06 -12.69 -33.55
N ILE A 690 -4.32 -11.73 -32.99
CA ILE A 690 -2.87 -11.81 -32.83
C ILE A 690 -2.48 -11.64 -31.36
N LEU A 691 -1.66 -12.59 -30.92
CA LEU A 691 -1.03 -12.65 -29.60
C LEU A 691 0.01 -11.51 -29.46
N PRO A 692 0.05 -10.81 -28.30
CA PRO A 692 0.99 -9.72 -28.03
C PRO A 692 2.45 -10.17 -27.77
#